data_AF-A0A086J4K4-F1
#
_entry.id   AF-A0A086J4K4-F1
#
_cell.length_a   1.000
_cell.length_b   1.000
_cell.length_c   1.000
_cell.angle_alpha   90.00
_cell.angle_beta   90.00
_cell.angle_gamma   90.00
#
_symmetry.space_group_name_H-M   'P 1'
#
loop_
_entity.id
_entity.type
_entity.pdbx_description
1 polymer ?
#
loop_
_entity_poly.entity_id
_entity_poly.type
_entity_poly.pdbx_seq_one_letter_code
_entity_poly.pdbx_strand_id
1 'polypeptide(L)'
;MNIYRLIKLLTLSVVCGKITKDDLKAIQQIKIAQESSVTLAINPTGPLTMLFEYISHIAGFMHNKRFFSPEIKTCYTLEMHPVSTNPVSRFNSKFERSPVDDKAYQTESLGSKTPKYVIEYHKRLINMFPSATGDLSIQAGRPDALTRFLKAESVSFHAPDILAALFLLSEGVDIDIKIENVGSVKSLVLRKRNGQDEHFRVNMRVMEYNWNIKKEEEVFHSETAEIISFFIRNTDSSFLKVNRRFSEPKSFDQFVEGHFLDTPSFLIQSYIFEFMNNAAEVEKLIRSVYNILHEYVSEPEGKQHPISRKLANKAQKVFNSCFMPEESCPDKMEYLDMLQDIQKAVSIAKVFPFSDASQLPSYIIIPVYRRKEKKFCTQKKFSNCVETCLLSLFCCLAYDISKDEYTTEHIESASDHLKRFFSTNYKPFESTDFQMHLDWCKVVSDLDCPDIDYTHERNEIQTGLLNILCLILKITGRSQEERNTISQIIKALNAGIDPAVEIYSWLKEYMQYLFQSLFKSGTITVCCSSLYKAARAGGKIDIFGTISISSVFNGIENKLELNLTYRHTDITVLPQKMVSSCEQLLLLESIEGKLVQKNNKPSYLLRHYVHIMTEKFKLLQITTAVDRREEIMCIKHNRFREINKLLMLGKIYEIQYKKELFACILMYALDENLTLEHPELKLALNILGSTPLSDFNTQITMMPSLKYSGIYKLCSDQIRISEEGYNSILTYTSETNNIFSYVLDMNDPEYLLSFLEAFMQIEFTCAITFSPLKTAVYTEKIFDFICRNSCMDCIEKIDGLIEKHWKKDKKMKESLHASWFFYACNSSNPMPSLIVKFYGMLNQSINTIHFMYTNRKTDSKNILEVINGMKDTLCSLEGGRIKFDNVLFTISRLQEIR
;
A
#
# COMPACT_ATOMS: atom_id res chain seq x y z
N MET A 1 -39.96 8.75 10.51
CA MET A 1 -38.75 8.63 9.65
C MET A 1 -38.82 7.26 8.99
N ASN A 2 -39.21 7.18 7.71
CA ASN A 2 -39.66 5.93 7.07
C ASN A 2 -38.54 4.88 6.99
N ILE A 3 -38.86 3.65 7.38
CA ILE A 3 -38.04 2.42 7.23
C ILE A 3 -37.50 2.29 5.79
N TYR A 4 -38.27 2.74 4.80
CA TYR A 4 -37.87 2.81 3.40
C TYR A 4 -36.63 3.69 3.13
N ARG A 5 -36.42 4.77 3.90
CA ARG A 5 -35.20 5.61 3.84
C ARG A 5 -33.98 4.92 4.44
N LEU A 6 -34.19 4.07 5.45
CA LEU A 6 -33.11 3.29 6.06
C LEU A 6 -32.67 2.17 5.11
N ILE A 7 -33.62 1.52 4.43
CA ILE A 7 -33.34 0.50 3.42
C ILE A 7 -32.62 1.13 2.21
N LYS A 8 -33.03 2.31 1.72
CA LYS A 8 -32.32 3.00 0.62
C LYS A 8 -30.91 3.51 0.98
N LEU A 9 -30.69 3.95 2.22
CA LEU A 9 -29.35 4.30 2.73
C LEU A 9 -28.49 3.06 2.98
N LEU A 10 -29.08 1.94 3.38
CA LEU A 10 -28.40 0.65 3.48
C LEU A 10 -28.09 0.06 2.10
N THR A 11 -28.91 0.28 1.06
CA THR A 11 -28.59 -0.15 -0.31
C THR A 11 -27.53 0.72 -0.99
N LEU A 12 -27.30 1.95 -0.51
CA LEU A 12 -26.10 2.74 -0.88
C LEU A 12 -24.81 2.18 -0.26
N SER A 13 -24.93 1.36 0.79
CA SER A 13 -23.82 0.68 1.48
C SER A 13 -23.78 -0.84 1.23
N VAL A 14 -24.43 -1.36 0.18
CA VAL A 14 -24.32 -2.77 -0.21
C VAL A 14 -23.79 -2.83 -1.64
N VAL A 15 -22.46 -2.75 -1.76
CA VAL A 15 -21.68 -3.48 -2.75
C VAL A 15 -20.54 -4.13 -1.97
N CYS A 16 -20.88 -5.15 -1.19
CA CYS A 16 -19.91 -6.08 -0.65
C CYS A 16 -20.32 -7.46 -1.14
N GLY A 17 -19.72 -7.83 -2.28
CA GLY A 17 -19.93 -9.06 -3.02
C GLY A 17 -19.18 -8.97 -4.35
N LYS A 18 -17.86 -8.77 -4.29
CA LYS A 18 -17.00 -8.89 -5.48
C LYS A 18 -17.05 -10.34 -5.96
N ILE A 19 -17.15 -10.57 -7.27
CA ILE A 19 -17.23 -11.91 -7.89
C ILE A 19 -16.35 -12.92 -7.13
N THR A 20 -16.98 -13.94 -6.55
CA THR A 20 -16.28 -14.96 -5.76
C THR A 20 -15.65 -16.03 -6.66
N LYS A 21 -14.83 -16.91 -6.09
CA LYS A 21 -14.28 -18.08 -6.82
C LYS A 21 -15.39 -18.99 -7.34
N ASP A 22 -16.47 -19.15 -6.59
CA ASP A 22 -17.61 -19.97 -7.01
C ASP A 22 -18.40 -19.27 -8.12
N ASP A 23 -18.52 -17.94 -8.08
CA ASP A 23 -19.07 -17.18 -9.19
C ASP A 23 -18.23 -17.36 -10.47
N LEU A 24 -16.89 -17.32 -10.38
CA LEU A 24 -16.03 -17.58 -11.55
C LEU A 24 -16.27 -18.96 -12.16
N LYS A 25 -16.42 -20.01 -11.32
CA LYS A 25 -16.76 -21.36 -11.79
C LYS A 25 -18.12 -21.38 -12.48
N ALA A 26 -19.13 -20.72 -11.90
CA ALA A 26 -20.46 -20.62 -12.50
C ALA A 26 -20.43 -19.87 -13.84
N ILE A 27 -19.65 -18.79 -13.94
CA ILE A 27 -19.48 -18.00 -15.18
C ILE A 27 -18.90 -18.86 -16.30
N GLN A 28 -17.85 -19.65 -16.04
CA GLN A 28 -17.26 -20.54 -17.07
C GLN A 28 -18.24 -21.60 -17.60
N GLN A 29 -19.28 -21.91 -16.84
CA GLN A 29 -20.29 -22.91 -17.22
C GLN A 29 -21.47 -22.32 -18.00
N ILE A 30 -21.53 -21.00 -18.19
CA ILE A 30 -22.60 -20.35 -18.95
C ILE A 30 -22.61 -20.85 -20.40
N LYS A 31 -23.83 -21.14 -20.89
CA LYS A 31 -24.10 -21.61 -22.25
C LYS A 31 -25.10 -20.71 -22.95
N ILE A 32 -24.87 -20.47 -24.23
CA ILE A 32 -25.76 -19.70 -25.10
C ILE A 32 -26.27 -20.63 -26.20
N ALA A 33 -27.57 -20.90 -26.19
CA ALA A 33 -28.21 -21.69 -27.24
C ALA A 33 -28.43 -20.84 -28.50
N GLN A 34 -28.06 -21.36 -29.66
CA GLN A 34 -28.40 -20.78 -30.95
C GLN A 34 -29.62 -21.50 -31.57
N GLU A 35 -30.29 -20.83 -32.50
CA GLU A 35 -31.39 -21.41 -33.29
C GLU A 35 -30.93 -22.61 -34.14
N SER A 36 -29.64 -22.65 -34.52
CA SER A 36 -29.01 -23.68 -35.35
C SER A 36 -28.64 -24.97 -34.59
N SER A 37 -29.21 -25.23 -33.41
CA SER A 37 -28.86 -26.34 -32.49
C SER A 37 -27.41 -26.36 -31.96
N VAL A 38 -26.56 -25.42 -32.38
CA VAL A 38 -25.21 -25.23 -31.82
C VAL A 38 -25.32 -24.50 -30.49
N THR A 39 -24.69 -25.04 -29.45
CA THR A 39 -24.51 -24.36 -28.16
C THR A 39 -23.14 -23.71 -28.11
N LEU A 40 -23.09 -22.44 -27.73
CA LEU A 40 -21.84 -21.70 -27.53
C LEU A 40 -21.45 -21.69 -26.06
N ALA A 41 -20.15 -21.86 -25.83
CA ALA A 41 -19.45 -21.58 -24.59
C ALA A 41 -18.85 -20.18 -24.61
N ILE A 42 -18.56 -19.65 -23.42
CA ILE A 42 -17.56 -18.58 -23.28
C ILE A 42 -16.20 -19.15 -23.69
N ASN A 43 -15.42 -18.38 -24.44
CA ASN A 43 -14.03 -18.73 -24.75
C ASN A 43 -13.17 -18.61 -23.46
N PRO A 44 -12.55 -19.69 -22.95
CA PRO A 44 -11.77 -19.66 -21.71
C PRO A 44 -10.52 -18.78 -21.75
N THR A 45 -10.08 -18.39 -22.96
CA THR A 45 -8.97 -17.42 -23.17
C THR A 45 -9.45 -15.99 -23.45
N GLY A 46 -10.77 -15.80 -23.45
CA GLY A 46 -11.46 -14.58 -23.81
C GLY A 46 -11.66 -13.60 -22.65
N PRO A 47 -12.13 -12.38 -22.97
CA PRO A 47 -12.33 -11.30 -22.01
C PRO A 47 -13.62 -11.42 -21.17
N LEU A 48 -14.54 -12.33 -21.51
CA LEU A 48 -15.81 -12.51 -20.76
C LEU A 48 -15.70 -13.50 -19.59
N THR A 49 -14.50 -14.01 -19.33
CA THR A 49 -14.24 -15.02 -18.30
C THR A 49 -14.26 -14.46 -16.88
N MET A 50 -14.11 -13.13 -16.71
CA MET A 50 -13.87 -12.42 -15.45
C MET A 50 -12.60 -12.86 -14.69
N LEU A 51 -11.86 -13.85 -15.19
CA LEU A 51 -10.64 -14.36 -14.56
C LEU A 51 -9.52 -13.32 -14.64
N PHE A 52 -9.42 -12.63 -15.77
CA PHE A 52 -8.40 -11.61 -15.97
C PHE A 52 -8.56 -10.46 -14.96
N GLU A 53 -9.79 -10.01 -14.81
CA GLU A 53 -10.17 -8.91 -13.94
C GLU A 53 -10.03 -9.33 -12.47
N TYR A 54 -10.44 -10.56 -12.11
CA TYR A 54 -10.23 -11.11 -10.77
C TYR A 54 -8.75 -11.12 -10.38
N ILE A 55 -7.88 -11.70 -11.20
CA ILE A 55 -6.45 -11.76 -10.87
C ILE A 55 -5.81 -10.35 -10.89
N SER A 56 -6.21 -9.49 -11.83
CA SER A 56 -5.75 -8.09 -11.86
C SER A 56 -6.18 -7.30 -10.64
N HIS A 57 -7.37 -7.58 -10.09
CA HIS A 57 -7.90 -6.98 -8.86
C HIS A 57 -7.05 -7.38 -7.65
N ILE A 58 -6.83 -8.68 -7.45
CA ILE A 58 -6.04 -9.19 -6.31
C ILE A 58 -4.56 -8.79 -6.44
N ALA A 59 -4.02 -8.73 -7.66
CA ALA A 59 -2.67 -8.22 -7.93
C ALA A 59 -2.56 -6.68 -7.81
N GLY A 60 -3.69 -5.97 -7.73
CA GLY A 60 -3.74 -4.54 -7.45
C GLY A 60 -3.42 -3.62 -8.64
N PHE A 61 -3.56 -4.06 -9.89
CA PHE A 61 -3.14 -3.25 -11.05
C PHE A 61 -3.96 -1.96 -11.20
N MET A 62 -5.29 -2.05 -11.10
CA MET A 62 -6.16 -0.86 -11.18
C MET A 62 -5.98 0.07 -9.97
N HIS A 63 -5.77 -0.50 -8.77
CA HIS A 63 -5.40 0.26 -7.58
C HIS A 63 -4.13 1.08 -7.84
N ASN A 64 -3.07 0.42 -8.32
CA ASN A 64 -1.80 1.09 -8.58
C ASN A 64 -1.95 2.17 -9.66
N LYS A 65 -2.66 1.87 -10.74
CA LYS A 65 -2.93 2.80 -11.83
C LYS A 65 -3.70 4.04 -11.35
N ARG A 66 -4.76 3.86 -10.55
CA ARG A 66 -5.58 4.98 -10.08
C ARG A 66 -4.85 5.90 -9.10
N PHE A 67 -3.99 5.35 -8.23
CA PHE A 67 -3.39 6.12 -7.14
C PHE A 67 -1.97 6.62 -7.40
N PHE A 68 -1.21 5.97 -8.26
CA PHE A 68 0.23 6.26 -8.40
C PHE A 68 0.64 6.75 -9.79
N SER A 69 -0.22 6.64 -10.81
CA SER A 69 0.13 7.10 -12.16
C SER A 69 0.57 8.56 -12.20
N PRO A 70 1.70 8.88 -12.87
CA PRO A 70 2.22 10.25 -12.94
C PRO A 70 1.30 11.19 -13.72
N GLU A 71 0.38 10.68 -14.52
CA GLU A 71 -0.62 11.47 -15.24
C GLU A 71 -1.72 12.01 -14.31
N ILE A 72 -1.79 11.57 -13.06
CA ILE A 72 -2.76 12.02 -12.05
C ILE A 72 -2.07 12.93 -11.04
N LYS A 73 -2.59 14.13 -10.86
CA LYS A 73 -2.28 15.03 -9.76
C LYS A 73 -3.17 14.68 -8.57
N THR A 74 -2.60 14.00 -7.58
CA THR A 74 -3.31 13.71 -6.34
C THR A 74 -3.51 14.98 -5.52
N CYS A 75 -4.72 15.18 -4.98
CA CYS A 75 -5.04 16.34 -4.16
C CYS A 75 -4.84 16.02 -2.67
N TYR A 76 -3.77 16.57 -2.10
CA TYR A 76 -3.50 16.50 -0.66
C TYR A 76 -2.74 17.72 -0.16
N THR A 77 -2.81 17.96 1.15
CA THR A 77 -1.99 18.93 1.87
C THR A 77 -1.52 18.35 3.20
N LEU A 78 -0.28 18.63 3.58
CA LEU A 78 0.26 18.35 4.90
C LEU A 78 0.76 19.64 5.52
N GLU A 79 0.26 19.99 6.69
CA GLU A 79 0.73 21.12 7.48
C GLU A 79 1.16 20.66 8.88
N MET A 80 2.26 21.21 9.39
CA MET A 80 2.76 20.90 10.73
C MET A 80 2.97 22.19 11.52
N HIS A 81 2.27 22.31 12.65
CA HIS A 81 2.23 23.51 13.48
C HIS A 81 2.79 23.24 14.88
N PRO A 82 3.59 24.14 15.47
CA PRO A 82 4.07 23.99 16.85
C PRO A 82 2.90 23.99 17.86
N VAL A 83 3.00 23.19 18.92
CA VAL A 83 2.00 23.12 19.99
C VAL A 83 2.55 23.83 21.23
N SER A 84 1.83 24.85 21.71
CA SER A 84 2.27 25.70 22.84
C SER A 84 2.10 25.08 24.24
N THR A 85 1.46 23.91 24.37
CA THR A 85 0.92 23.44 25.66
C THR A 85 1.47 22.11 26.19
N ASN A 86 2.41 21.41 25.53
CA ASN A 86 2.88 20.11 26.02
C ASN A 86 4.37 19.83 25.73
N PRO A 87 5.20 19.49 26.74
CA PRO A 87 6.62 19.17 26.54
C PRO A 87 6.88 17.87 25.75
N VAL A 88 5.89 16.99 25.59
CA VAL A 88 6.06 15.65 24.95
C VAL A 88 5.64 15.62 23.47
N SER A 89 4.85 16.59 23.00
CA SER A 89 4.41 16.70 21.59
C SER A 89 4.56 18.15 21.16
N ARG A 90 5.71 18.46 20.54
CA ARG A 90 6.05 19.81 20.09
C ARG A 90 5.24 20.27 18.87
N PHE A 91 4.60 19.35 18.15
CA PHE A 91 3.91 19.65 16.89
C PHE A 91 2.59 18.90 16.74
N ASN A 92 1.64 19.55 16.05
CA ASN A 92 0.40 18.96 15.58
C ASN A 92 0.42 18.97 14.04
N SER A 93 0.08 17.83 13.44
CA SER A 93 0.05 17.67 11.98
C SER A 93 -1.37 17.57 11.46
N LYS A 94 -1.66 18.36 10.43
CA LYS A 94 -2.92 18.34 9.71
C LYS A 94 -2.66 17.82 8.30
N PHE A 95 -3.05 16.58 8.05
CA PHE A 95 -3.02 15.99 6.72
C PHE A 95 -4.45 15.93 6.17
N GLU A 96 -4.65 16.47 4.98
CA GLU A 96 -5.91 16.39 4.25
C GLU A 96 -5.66 15.73 2.89
N ARG A 97 -6.39 14.66 2.60
CA ARG A 97 -6.38 13.97 1.32
C ARG A 97 -7.79 14.00 0.74
N SER A 98 -7.93 14.49 -0.49
CA SER A 98 -9.22 14.60 -1.18
C SER A 98 -9.19 13.90 -2.54
N PRO A 99 -9.44 12.57 -2.61
CA PRO A 99 -9.41 11.82 -3.88
C PRO A 99 -10.43 12.32 -4.91
N VAL A 100 -11.53 12.91 -4.44
CA VAL A 100 -12.56 13.52 -5.28
C VAL A 100 -12.06 14.74 -6.06
N ASP A 101 -11.00 15.39 -5.57
CA ASP A 101 -10.37 16.56 -6.17
C ASP A 101 -9.13 16.22 -7.00
N ASP A 102 -8.81 14.92 -7.15
CA ASP A 102 -7.76 14.46 -8.06
C ASP A 102 -8.06 14.89 -9.49
N LYS A 103 -7.02 15.25 -10.22
CA LYS A 103 -7.14 15.72 -11.61
C LYS A 103 -6.07 15.09 -12.48
N ALA A 104 -6.41 14.80 -13.73
CA ALA A 104 -5.38 14.51 -14.72
C ALA A 104 -4.52 15.77 -14.93
N TYR A 105 -3.20 15.61 -15.00
CA TYR A 105 -2.30 16.71 -15.40
C TYR A 105 -2.68 17.22 -16.79
N GLN A 106 -2.61 18.54 -16.97
CA GLN A 106 -2.73 19.14 -18.30
C GLN A 106 -1.32 19.26 -18.90
N THR A 107 -1.19 19.14 -20.21
CA THR A 107 0.08 19.35 -20.91
C THR A 107 -0.13 20.37 -22.02
N GLU A 108 0.76 21.37 -22.11
CA GLU A 108 0.64 22.49 -23.05
C GLU A 108 0.93 22.10 -24.51
N SER A 109 1.57 20.95 -24.77
CA SER A 109 1.88 20.48 -26.13
C SER A 109 0.70 19.74 -26.80
N LEU A 110 -0.35 20.47 -27.23
CA LEU A 110 -1.59 19.89 -27.79
C LEU A 110 -1.56 19.54 -29.29
N GLY A 111 -0.37 19.37 -29.89
CA GLY A 111 -0.22 19.12 -31.34
C GLY A 111 -0.57 17.69 -31.81
N SER A 112 -0.39 16.66 -30.99
CA SER A 112 -0.56 15.24 -31.40
C SER A 112 -1.75 14.55 -30.72
N LYS A 113 -2.29 13.49 -31.36
CA LYS A 113 -3.46 12.74 -30.85
C LYS A 113 -3.19 11.98 -29.55
N THR A 114 -1.95 11.52 -29.34
CA THR A 114 -1.58 10.67 -28.20
C THR A 114 -1.62 11.39 -26.83
N PRO A 115 -1.02 12.59 -26.65
CA PRO A 115 -1.16 13.35 -25.40
C PRO A 115 -2.61 13.67 -25.04
N LYS A 116 -3.45 14.01 -26.05
CA LYS A 116 -4.89 14.23 -25.84
C LYS A 116 -5.59 12.98 -25.30
N TYR A 117 -5.30 11.82 -25.89
CA TYR A 117 -5.81 10.55 -25.39
C TYR A 117 -5.38 10.29 -23.94
N VAL A 118 -4.10 10.44 -23.62
CA VAL A 118 -3.58 10.16 -22.26
C VAL A 118 -4.27 11.03 -21.21
N ILE A 119 -4.48 12.33 -21.50
CA ILE A 119 -5.22 13.23 -20.61
C ILE A 119 -6.68 12.81 -20.48
N GLU A 120 -7.37 12.53 -21.60
CA GLU A 120 -8.77 12.09 -21.57
C GLU A 120 -8.93 10.76 -20.83
N TYR A 121 -8.04 9.80 -21.07
CA TYR A 121 -8.01 8.50 -20.41
C TYR A 121 -7.94 8.66 -18.90
N HIS A 122 -6.97 9.41 -18.38
CA HIS A 122 -6.80 9.60 -16.94
C HIS A 122 -7.94 10.41 -16.32
N LYS A 123 -8.58 11.33 -17.06
CA LYS A 123 -9.83 11.98 -16.62
C LYS A 123 -10.96 10.96 -16.49
N ARG A 124 -11.13 10.06 -17.47
CA ARG A 124 -12.15 9.00 -17.41
C ARG A 124 -11.86 7.97 -16.32
N LEU A 125 -10.59 7.62 -16.12
CA LEU A 125 -10.14 6.76 -15.03
C LEU A 125 -10.55 7.34 -13.67
N ILE A 126 -10.29 8.62 -13.40
CA ILE A 126 -10.73 9.29 -12.17
C ILE A 126 -12.26 9.32 -12.05
N ASN A 127 -12.96 9.53 -13.16
CA ASN A 127 -14.42 9.58 -13.13
C ASN A 127 -15.07 8.22 -12.86
N MET A 128 -14.55 7.16 -13.49
CA MET A 128 -15.02 5.79 -13.33
C MET A 128 -14.55 5.15 -12.02
N PHE A 129 -13.41 5.58 -11.47
CA PHE A 129 -12.84 5.14 -10.19
C PHE A 129 -12.58 6.34 -9.27
N PRO A 130 -13.63 7.02 -8.76
CA PRO A 130 -13.50 8.23 -7.97
C PRO A 130 -12.75 8.05 -6.64
N SER A 131 -12.86 6.87 -6.02
CA SER A 131 -12.17 6.53 -4.77
C SER A 131 -12.40 7.54 -3.64
N ALA A 132 -13.62 8.05 -3.47
CA ALA A 132 -13.94 9.16 -2.55
C ALA A 132 -13.54 8.93 -1.08
N THR A 133 -13.38 7.65 -0.69
CA THR A 133 -13.02 7.21 0.65
C THR A 133 -11.52 6.92 0.82
N GLY A 134 -10.73 7.02 -0.25
CA GLY A 134 -9.30 6.65 -0.27
C GLY A 134 -9.01 5.25 -0.82
N ASP A 135 -10.03 4.38 -0.88
CA ASP A 135 -9.92 3.04 -1.48
C ASP A 135 -10.40 3.01 -2.92
N LEU A 136 -9.88 2.05 -3.71
CA LEU A 136 -10.36 1.83 -5.08
C LEU A 136 -11.87 1.55 -5.06
N SER A 137 -12.64 2.39 -5.73
CA SER A 137 -14.10 2.25 -5.79
C SER A 137 -14.65 2.92 -7.03
N ILE A 138 -15.74 2.36 -7.57
CA ILE A 138 -16.57 2.96 -8.60
C ILE A 138 -17.66 3.88 -8.04
N GLN A 139 -17.90 3.86 -6.72
CA GLN A 139 -18.95 4.66 -6.10
C GLN A 139 -18.55 6.14 -6.03
N ALA A 140 -19.37 7.01 -6.62
CA ALA A 140 -19.15 8.45 -6.64
C ALA A 140 -20.20 9.19 -5.81
N GLY A 141 -19.77 10.22 -5.08
CA GLY A 141 -20.68 11.18 -4.46
C GLY A 141 -21.35 12.13 -5.45
N ARG A 142 -20.81 12.26 -6.68
CA ARG A 142 -21.31 13.13 -7.73
C ARG A 142 -22.62 12.59 -8.31
N PRO A 143 -23.66 13.42 -8.49
CA PRO A 143 -24.97 12.94 -8.92
C PRO A 143 -25.00 12.49 -10.39
N ASP A 144 -24.09 12.97 -11.23
CA ASP A 144 -24.06 12.67 -12.67
C ASP A 144 -23.13 11.49 -13.08
N ALA A 145 -22.59 10.78 -12.09
CA ALA A 145 -21.64 9.67 -12.27
C ALA A 145 -22.25 8.42 -12.94
N LEU A 146 -21.40 7.64 -13.62
CA LEU A 146 -21.82 6.46 -14.39
C LEU A 146 -22.50 5.40 -13.53
N THR A 147 -21.98 5.10 -12.33
CA THR A 147 -22.58 4.08 -11.46
C THR A 147 -23.99 4.46 -11.01
N ARG A 148 -24.23 5.75 -10.76
CA ARG A 148 -25.58 6.24 -10.40
C ARG A 148 -26.54 6.14 -11.57
N PHE A 149 -26.08 6.52 -12.76
CA PHE A 149 -26.85 6.37 -13.99
C PHE A 149 -27.26 4.91 -14.21
N LEU A 150 -26.31 3.97 -14.14
CA LEU A 150 -26.57 2.54 -14.36
C LEU A 150 -27.47 1.91 -13.28
N LYS A 151 -27.49 2.44 -12.06
CA LYS A 151 -28.32 1.93 -10.96
C LYS A 151 -29.69 2.62 -10.85
N ALA A 152 -29.93 3.65 -11.65
CA ALA A 152 -31.19 4.35 -11.65
C ALA A 152 -32.34 3.45 -12.07
N GLU A 153 -33.51 3.57 -11.44
CA GLU A 153 -34.68 2.72 -11.72
C GLU A 153 -35.09 2.76 -13.20
N SER A 154 -34.98 3.91 -13.85
CA SER A 154 -35.30 4.09 -15.28
C SER A 154 -34.25 3.51 -16.24
N VAL A 155 -33.08 3.08 -15.74
CA VAL A 155 -31.92 2.67 -16.56
C VAL A 155 -31.43 1.27 -16.20
N SER A 156 -31.62 0.82 -14.96
CA SER A 156 -30.99 -0.40 -14.42
C SER A 156 -31.31 -1.67 -15.19
N PHE A 157 -32.48 -1.72 -15.84
CA PHE A 157 -32.85 -2.82 -16.73
C PHE A 157 -31.92 -2.90 -17.96
N HIS A 158 -31.47 -1.76 -18.49
CA HIS A 158 -30.58 -1.64 -19.66
C HIS A 158 -29.10 -1.53 -19.29
N ALA A 159 -28.75 -1.58 -18.00
CA ALA A 159 -27.35 -1.49 -17.57
C ALA A 159 -26.44 -2.56 -18.22
N PRO A 160 -26.86 -3.84 -18.35
CA PRO A 160 -26.07 -4.84 -19.08
C PRO A 160 -25.82 -4.47 -20.55
N ASP A 161 -26.83 -3.91 -21.24
CA ASP A 161 -26.71 -3.50 -22.64
C ASP A 161 -25.78 -2.29 -22.82
N ILE A 162 -25.85 -1.32 -21.90
CA ILE A 162 -24.95 -0.16 -21.88
C ILE A 162 -23.50 -0.62 -21.65
N LEU A 163 -23.26 -1.50 -20.67
CA LEU A 163 -21.93 -2.02 -20.38
C LEU A 163 -21.38 -2.88 -21.52
N ALA A 164 -22.23 -3.71 -22.14
CA ALA A 164 -21.88 -4.50 -23.32
C ALA A 164 -21.49 -3.59 -24.50
N ALA A 165 -22.23 -2.49 -24.71
CA ALA A 165 -21.92 -1.51 -25.73
C ALA A 165 -20.53 -0.85 -25.51
N LEU A 166 -20.25 -0.39 -24.29
CA LEU A 166 -18.95 0.21 -23.95
C LEU A 166 -17.80 -0.81 -24.09
N PHE A 167 -18.03 -2.06 -23.69
CA PHE A 167 -17.09 -3.15 -23.90
C PHE A 167 -16.79 -3.35 -25.41
N LEU A 168 -17.82 -3.45 -26.25
CA LEU A 168 -17.65 -3.66 -27.70
C LEU A 168 -16.94 -2.49 -28.39
N LEU A 169 -17.25 -1.24 -28.00
CA LEU A 169 -16.52 -0.05 -28.48
C LEU A 169 -15.04 -0.11 -28.08
N SER A 170 -14.73 -0.54 -26.85
CA SER A 170 -13.35 -0.68 -26.36
C SER A 170 -12.55 -1.76 -27.12
N GLU A 171 -13.25 -2.80 -27.58
CA GLU A 171 -12.70 -3.85 -28.44
C GLU A 171 -12.59 -3.41 -29.91
N GLY A 172 -13.12 -2.24 -30.26
CA GLY A 172 -13.06 -1.62 -31.58
C GLY A 172 -14.15 -2.09 -32.54
N VAL A 173 -15.28 -2.57 -32.04
CA VAL A 173 -16.50 -2.83 -32.83
C VAL A 173 -17.35 -1.56 -32.82
N ASP A 174 -17.46 -0.92 -33.98
CA ASP A 174 -18.19 0.32 -34.17
C ASP A 174 -19.70 0.07 -34.22
N ILE A 175 -20.33 0.15 -33.05
CA ILE A 175 -21.78 -0.06 -32.84
C ILE A 175 -22.53 1.28 -32.83
N ASP A 176 -23.80 1.30 -33.23
CA ASP A 176 -24.60 2.53 -33.33
C ASP A 176 -25.21 2.94 -31.98
N ILE A 177 -24.32 3.35 -31.06
CA ILE A 177 -24.68 3.98 -29.78
C ILE A 177 -24.33 5.47 -29.81
N LYS A 178 -25.30 6.32 -29.43
CA LYS A 178 -25.14 7.78 -29.45
C LYS A 178 -26.07 8.46 -28.48
N ILE A 179 -25.73 9.71 -28.18
CA ILE A 179 -26.59 10.61 -27.42
C ILE A 179 -27.35 11.48 -28.42
N GLU A 180 -28.65 11.22 -28.57
CA GLU A 180 -29.54 11.98 -29.45
C GLU A 180 -30.21 13.13 -28.69
N ASN A 181 -30.37 14.27 -29.36
CA ASN A 181 -31.14 15.40 -28.87
C ASN A 181 -32.45 15.46 -29.66
N VAL A 182 -33.58 15.21 -28.98
CA VAL A 182 -34.91 15.40 -29.55
C VAL A 182 -35.58 16.54 -28.76
N GLY A 183 -35.61 17.73 -29.36
CA GLY A 183 -35.99 18.95 -28.65
C GLY A 183 -35.01 19.26 -27.50
N SER A 184 -35.51 19.36 -26.27
CA SER A 184 -34.70 19.56 -25.05
C SER A 184 -34.28 18.25 -24.36
N VAL A 185 -34.76 17.09 -24.83
CA VAL A 185 -34.49 15.78 -24.23
C VAL A 185 -33.21 15.21 -24.83
N LYS A 186 -32.28 14.82 -23.95
CA LYS A 186 -31.06 14.11 -24.32
C LYS A 186 -31.23 12.64 -23.95
N SER A 187 -31.18 11.74 -24.92
CA SER A 187 -31.33 10.30 -24.69
C SER A 187 -30.12 9.54 -25.18
N LEU A 188 -29.70 8.53 -24.43
CA LEU A 188 -28.77 7.51 -24.91
C LEU A 188 -29.58 6.47 -25.68
N VAL A 189 -29.18 6.24 -26.93
CA VAL A 189 -29.85 5.34 -27.85
C VAL A 189 -28.84 4.35 -28.37
N LEU A 190 -29.14 3.06 -28.28
CA LEU A 190 -28.43 1.98 -28.96
C LEU A 190 -29.38 1.43 -30.04
N ARG A 191 -29.00 1.57 -31.31
CA ARG A 191 -29.77 1.04 -32.44
C ARG A 191 -29.31 -0.38 -32.77
N LYS A 192 -30.25 -1.22 -33.22
CA LYS A 192 -29.94 -2.51 -33.83
C LYS A 192 -29.23 -2.27 -35.16
N ARG A 193 -28.55 -3.29 -35.67
CA ARG A 193 -27.85 -3.21 -36.97
C ARG A 193 -28.75 -2.76 -38.13
N ASN A 194 -30.04 -3.09 -38.10
CA ASN A 194 -30.96 -2.68 -39.17
C ASN A 194 -31.19 -1.16 -39.25
N GLY A 195 -30.68 -0.38 -38.29
CA GLY A 195 -30.74 1.09 -38.24
C GLY A 195 -32.11 1.67 -37.90
N GLN A 196 -33.16 0.85 -37.93
CA GLN A 196 -34.55 1.25 -37.66
C GLN A 196 -34.96 0.94 -36.23
N ASP A 197 -34.63 -0.26 -35.74
CA ASP A 197 -35.00 -0.70 -34.41
C ASP A 197 -34.00 -0.23 -33.36
N GLU A 198 -34.50 -0.01 -32.15
CA GLU A 198 -33.68 0.33 -30.98
C GLU A 198 -33.54 -0.91 -30.09
N HIS A 199 -32.33 -1.18 -29.60
CA HIS A 199 -32.14 -2.06 -28.43
C HIS A 199 -32.71 -1.39 -27.19
N PHE A 200 -32.43 -0.10 -27.03
CA PHE A 200 -33.01 0.73 -25.99
C PHE A 200 -32.89 2.23 -26.30
N ARG A 201 -33.72 3.01 -25.60
CA ARG A 201 -33.61 4.46 -25.48
C ARG A 201 -33.85 4.84 -24.03
N VAL A 202 -32.87 5.45 -23.39
CA VAL A 202 -32.95 5.91 -22.00
C VAL A 202 -32.69 7.40 -21.90
N ASN A 203 -33.42 8.10 -21.03
CA ASN A 203 -33.21 9.52 -20.78
C ASN A 203 -31.90 9.73 -20.01
N MET A 204 -31.06 10.67 -20.48
CA MET A 204 -29.83 11.06 -19.78
C MET A 204 -30.10 11.95 -18.56
N ARG A 205 -31.34 12.40 -18.39
CA ARG A 205 -31.84 13.01 -17.17
C ARG A 205 -32.56 11.95 -16.33
N VAL A 206 -32.13 11.78 -15.10
CA VAL A 206 -32.64 10.78 -14.17
C VAL A 206 -33.06 11.48 -12.87
N MET A 207 -34.13 10.99 -12.25
CA MET A 207 -34.55 11.46 -10.93
C MET A 207 -33.53 11.04 -9.87
N GLU A 208 -32.91 12.03 -9.23
CA GLU A 208 -31.92 11.86 -8.20
C GLU A 208 -32.36 12.59 -6.92
N TYR A 209 -32.10 11.97 -5.77
CA TYR A 209 -32.42 12.62 -4.50
C TYR A 209 -31.31 13.59 -4.11
N ASN A 210 -31.61 14.89 -4.12
CA ASN A 210 -30.72 15.93 -3.67
C ASN A 210 -30.77 16.06 -2.14
N TRP A 211 -29.70 15.66 -1.49
CA TRP A 211 -29.58 15.67 -0.03
C TRP A 211 -29.54 17.07 0.58
N ASN A 212 -29.09 18.09 -0.16
CA ASN A 212 -28.98 19.47 0.32
C ASN A 212 -30.36 20.12 0.45
N ILE A 213 -31.24 19.91 -0.54
CA ILE A 213 -32.61 20.47 -0.56
C ILE A 213 -33.70 19.46 -0.17
N LYS A 214 -33.32 18.21 0.09
CA LYS A 214 -34.19 17.10 0.52
C LYS A 214 -35.37 16.84 -0.44
N LYS A 215 -35.11 16.90 -1.73
CA LYS A 215 -36.10 16.67 -2.81
C LYS A 215 -35.50 15.85 -3.93
N GLU A 216 -36.36 15.18 -4.67
CA GLU A 216 -35.99 14.56 -5.95
C GLU A 216 -35.92 15.64 -7.03
N GLU A 217 -34.86 15.61 -7.81
CA GLU A 217 -34.66 16.50 -8.95
C GLU A 217 -34.11 15.71 -10.14
N GLU A 218 -34.44 16.17 -11.35
CA GLU A 218 -33.98 15.53 -12.57
C GLU A 218 -32.56 16.03 -12.90
N VAL A 219 -31.55 15.18 -12.68
CA VAL A 219 -30.13 15.52 -12.93
C VAL A 219 -29.73 15.03 -14.31
N PHE A 220 -29.11 15.90 -15.11
CA PHE A 220 -28.47 15.50 -16.36
C PHE A 220 -27.13 14.83 -16.08
N HIS A 221 -26.96 13.58 -16.54
CA HIS A 221 -25.76 12.78 -16.32
C HIS A 221 -24.61 13.18 -17.26
N SER A 222 -24.09 14.40 -17.13
CA SER A 222 -23.03 14.96 -17.99
C SER A 222 -21.72 14.18 -17.96
N GLU A 223 -21.25 13.77 -16.77
CA GLU A 223 -20.05 12.94 -16.66
C GLU A 223 -20.19 11.61 -17.39
N THR A 224 -21.36 10.97 -17.25
CA THR A 224 -21.71 9.74 -17.96
C THR A 224 -21.69 9.94 -19.48
N ALA A 225 -22.28 11.05 -19.96
CA ALA A 225 -22.27 11.40 -21.39
C ALA A 225 -20.84 11.50 -21.94
N GLU A 226 -19.94 12.11 -21.18
CA GLU A 226 -18.54 12.25 -21.55
C GLU A 226 -17.75 10.94 -21.50
N ILE A 227 -18.08 10.02 -20.57
CA ILE A 227 -17.51 8.67 -20.54
C ILE A 227 -17.93 7.89 -21.80
N ILE A 228 -19.22 7.87 -22.13
CA ILE A 228 -19.72 7.19 -23.33
C ILE A 228 -19.08 7.78 -24.58
N SER A 229 -19.00 9.11 -24.66
CA SER A 229 -18.37 9.81 -25.79
C SER A 229 -16.89 9.47 -25.92
N PHE A 230 -16.17 9.27 -24.82
CA PHE A 230 -14.77 8.84 -24.84
C PHE A 230 -14.61 7.46 -25.50
N PHE A 231 -15.46 6.48 -25.16
CA PHE A 231 -15.42 5.15 -25.78
C PHE A 231 -15.78 5.20 -27.27
N ILE A 232 -16.80 5.98 -27.65
CA ILE A 232 -17.17 6.19 -29.06
C ILE A 232 -15.98 6.79 -29.85
N ARG A 233 -15.37 7.88 -29.35
CA ARG A 233 -14.25 8.54 -30.04
C ARG A 233 -13.01 7.65 -30.18
N ASN A 234 -12.80 6.73 -29.25
CA ASN A 234 -11.60 5.88 -29.19
C ASN A 234 -11.86 4.44 -29.65
N THR A 235 -12.96 4.19 -30.36
CA THR A 235 -13.27 2.88 -30.94
C THR A 235 -12.20 2.46 -31.97
N ASP A 236 -11.80 3.35 -32.89
CA ASP A 236 -10.62 3.14 -33.73
C ASP A 236 -9.34 3.65 -33.02
N SER A 237 -8.87 2.84 -32.07
CA SER A 237 -7.63 3.06 -31.31
C SER A 237 -6.37 2.67 -32.09
N SER A 238 -6.40 2.57 -33.42
CA SER A 238 -5.23 2.19 -34.23
C SER A 238 -4.03 3.13 -34.03
N PHE A 239 -4.28 4.43 -33.81
CA PHE A 239 -3.22 5.41 -33.52
C PHE A 239 -2.48 5.15 -32.19
N LEU A 240 -3.11 4.45 -31.25
CA LEU A 240 -2.50 4.05 -29.98
C LEU A 240 -1.49 2.89 -30.16
N LYS A 241 -1.61 2.15 -31.27
CA LYS A 241 -0.73 1.02 -31.62
C LYS A 241 0.54 1.46 -32.34
N VAL A 242 0.61 2.73 -32.79
CA VAL A 242 1.82 3.32 -33.36
C VAL A 242 2.88 3.38 -32.26
N ASN A 243 4.01 2.71 -32.48
CA ASN A 243 5.10 2.49 -31.50
C ASN A 243 4.76 1.59 -30.29
N ARG A 244 3.72 0.73 -30.38
CA ARG A 244 3.34 -0.28 -29.36
C ARG A 244 3.07 0.24 -27.93
N ARG A 245 2.89 1.55 -27.75
CA ARG A 245 2.74 2.15 -26.40
C ARG A 245 1.47 1.75 -25.64
N PHE A 246 0.43 1.29 -26.35
CA PHE A 246 -0.92 1.10 -25.79
C PHE A 246 -1.65 -0.04 -26.52
N SER A 247 -1.11 -1.25 -26.47
CA SER A 247 -1.70 -2.42 -27.14
C SER A 247 -1.83 -3.62 -26.23
N GLU A 248 -2.84 -4.46 -26.51
CA GLU A 248 -2.95 -5.80 -25.91
C GLU A 248 -1.63 -6.59 -26.09
N PRO A 249 -1.16 -7.26 -25.03
CA PRO A 249 0.12 -7.95 -25.03
C PRO A 249 0.05 -9.22 -25.88
N LYS A 250 1.07 -9.44 -26.71
CA LYS A 250 1.19 -10.63 -27.57
C LYS A 250 2.20 -11.66 -27.06
N SER A 251 2.97 -11.30 -26.04
CA SER A 251 3.95 -12.13 -25.36
C SER A 251 3.97 -11.79 -23.87
N PHE A 252 4.60 -12.65 -23.08
CA PHE A 252 4.83 -12.39 -21.66
C PHE A 252 5.64 -11.11 -21.43
N ASP A 253 6.70 -10.86 -22.21
CA ASP A 253 7.52 -9.64 -22.05
C ASP A 253 6.70 -8.36 -22.22
N GLN A 254 5.82 -8.32 -23.24
CA GLN A 254 4.89 -7.20 -23.45
C GLN A 254 3.84 -7.08 -22.35
N PHE A 255 3.49 -8.19 -21.69
CA PHE A 255 2.56 -8.17 -20.57
C PHE A 255 3.19 -7.48 -19.36
N VAL A 256 4.45 -7.81 -19.03
CA VAL A 256 5.18 -7.25 -17.88
C VAL A 256 5.47 -5.74 -18.05
N GLU A 257 5.57 -5.24 -19.28
CA GLU A 257 5.67 -3.80 -19.57
C GLU A 257 4.43 -3.01 -19.11
N GLY A 258 3.27 -3.65 -18.97
CA GLY A 258 2.06 -3.02 -18.42
C GLY A 258 1.39 -1.97 -19.32
N HIS A 259 1.75 -1.89 -20.61
CA HIS A 259 1.16 -0.93 -21.56
C HIS A 259 -0.36 -1.10 -21.77
N PHE A 260 -0.89 -2.29 -21.49
CA PHE A 260 -2.33 -2.55 -21.58
C PHE A 260 -3.15 -1.79 -20.51
N LEU A 261 -2.51 -1.37 -19.41
CA LEU A 261 -3.16 -0.61 -18.32
C LEU A 261 -3.69 0.76 -18.77
N ASP A 262 -3.27 1.24 -19.94
CA ASP A 262 -3.69 2.51 -20.54
C ASP A 262 -4.69 2.31 -21.70
N THR A 263 -5.23 1.11 -21.87
CA THR A 263 -6.20 0.81 -22.94
C THR A 263 -7.64 1.03 -22.48
N PRO A 264 -8.57 1.40 -23.40
CA PRO A 264 -9.99 1.50 -23.05
C PRO A 264 -10.56 0.14 -22.61
N SER A 265 -10.05 -0.96 -23.16
CA SER A 265 -10.45 -2.34 -22.84
C SER A 265 -10.20 -2.65 -21.36
N PHE A 266 -8.98 -2.41 -20.86
CA PHE A 266 -8.66 -2.58 -19.45
C PHE A 266 -9.53 -1.70 -18.53
N LEU A 267 -9.80 -0.45 -18.92
CA LEU A 267 -10.61 0.48 -18.14
C LEU A 267 -12.06 0.00 -17.97
N ILE A 268 -12.73 -0.38 -19.07
CA ILE A 268 -14.12 -0.81 -19.00
C ILE A 268 -14.28 -2.20 -18.39
N GLN A 269 -13.37 -3.14 -18.68
CA GLN A 269 -13.39 -4.48 -18.10
C GLN A 269 -13.22 -4.45 -16.58
N SER A 270 -12.26 -3.64 -16.08
CA SER A 270 -12.09 -3.43 -14.64
C SER A 270 -13.33 -2.78 -14.01
N TYR A 271 -13.97 -1.82 -14.68
CA TYR A 271 -15.18 -1.18 -14.16
C TYR A 271 -16.37 -2.14 -14.11
N ILE A 272 -16.53 -2.98 -15.15
CA ILE A 272 -17.54 -4.04 -15.19
C ILE A 272 -17.34 -4.99 -14.00
N PHE A 273 -16.11 -5.44 -13.75
CA PHE A 273 -15.80 -6.33 -12.63
C PHE A 273 -16.17 -5.73 -11.28
N GLU A 274 -15.87 -4.44 -11.04
CA GLU A 274 -16.27 -3.75 -9.81
C GLU A 274 -17.78 -3.46 -9.72
N PHE A 275 -18.50 -3.46 -10.84
CA PHE A 275 -19.94 -3.19 -10.89
C PHE A 275 -20.78 -4.45 -10.62
N MET A 276 -20.30 -5.61 -11.07
CA MET A 276 -21.03 -6.89 -11.00
C MET A 276 -20.87 -7.55 -9.63
N ASN A 277 -21.98 -8.08 -9.09
CA ASN A 277 -22.01 -8.64 -7.74
C ASN A 277 -22.02 -10.17 -7.67
N ASN A 278 -22.34 -10.86 -8.77
CA ASN A 278 -22.49 -12.31 -8.81
C ASN A 278 -22.54 -12.84 -10.25
N ALA A 279 -22.45 -14.16 -10.40
CA ALA A 279 -22.51 -14.83 -11.71
C ALA A 279 -23.78 -14.52 -12.53
N ALA A 280 -24.94 -14.32 -11.90
CA ALA A 280 -26.20 -14.07 -12.62
C ALA A 280 -26.24 -12.67 -13.27
N GLU A 281 -25.64 -11.65 -12.63
CA GLU A 281 -25.47 -10.33 -13.25
C GLU A 281 -24.48 -10.38 -14.41
N VAL A 282 -23.40 -11.13 -14.26
CA VAL A 282 -22.42 -11.37 -15.34
C VAL A 282 -23.06 -12.12 -16.51
N GLU A 283 -23.92 -13.10 -16.26
CA GLU A 283 -24.66 -13.80 -17.32
C GLU A 283 -25.52 -12.85 -18.16
N LYS A 284 -26.20 -11.88 -17.54
CA LYS A 284 -26.97 -10.86 -18.27
C LYS A 284 -26.07 -10.04 -19.19
N LEU A 285 -24.90 -9.60 -18.71
CA LEU A 285 -23.92 -8.90 -19.54
C LEU A 285 -23.47 -9.77 -20.72
N ILE A 286 -23.11 -11.03 -20.47
CA ILE A 286 -22.66 -11.96 -21.51
C ILE A 286 -23.72 -12.13 -22.59
N ARG A 287 -24.99 -12.27 -22.21
CA ARG A 287 -26.12 -12.35 -23.13
C ARG A 287 -26.29 -11.06 -23.94
N SER A 288 -26.17 -9.89 -23.32
CA SER A 288 -26.18 -8.59 -24.03
C SER A 288 -25.03 -8.47 -25.03
N VAL A 289 -23.81 -8.87 -24.65
CA VAL A 289 -22.66 -8.89 -25.58
C VAL A 289 -22.93 -9.82 -26.76
N TYR A 290 -23.45 -11.01 -26.52
CA TYR A 290 -23.83 -11.94 -27.58
C TYR A 290 -24.89 -11.34 -28.51
N ASN A 291 -25.98 -10.81 -27.97
CA ASN A 291 -27.10 -10.28 -28.75
C ASN A 291 -26.64 -9.15 -29.67
N ILE A 292 -25.90 -8.17 -29.13
CA ILE A 292 -25.39 -7.04 -29.93
C ILE A 292 -24.41 -7.56 -30.98
N LEU A 293 -23.43 -8.39 -30.59
CA LEU A 293 -22.35 -8.80 -31.49
C LEU A 293 -22.82 -9.76 -32.60
N HIS A 294 -23.78 -10.62 -32.30
CA HIS A 294 -24.38 -11.55 -33.26
C HIS A 294 -25.03 -10.81 -34.42
N GLU A 295 -25.65 -9.64 -34.19
CA GLU A 295 -26.19 -8.81 -35.27
C GLU A 295 -25.12 -8.40 -36.28
N TYR A 296 -23.88 -8.15 -35.85
CA TYR A 296 -22.77 -7.72 -36.72
C TYR A 296 -22.03 -8.88 -37.38
N VAL A 297 -22.21 -10.10 -36.87
CA VAL A 297 -21.59 -11.33 -37.39
C VAL A 297 -22.52 -12.03 -38.38
N SER A 298 -23.81 -12.10 -38.08
CA SER A 298 -24.80 -12.78 -38.92
C SER A 298 -25.22 -11.88 -40.09
N GLU A 299 -25.29 -12.41 -41.31
CA GLU A 299 -25.78 -11.64 -42.46
C GLU A 299 -27.30 -11.48 -42.37
N PRO A 300 -27.87 -10.26 -42.37
CA PRO A 300 -29.31 -10.08 -42.40
C PRO A 300 -29.85 -10.58 -43.73
N GLU A 301 -30.94 -11.34 -43.68
CA GLU A 301 -31.73 -11.67 -44.87
C GLU A 301 -32.23 -10.36 -45.51
N GLY A 302 -31.76 -10.07 -46.73
CA GLY A 302 -32.09 -8.85 -47.44
C GLY A 302 -31.04 -7.75 -47.28
N LYS A 303 -30.38 -7.39 -48.39
CA LYS A 303 -29.22 -6.49 -48.52
C LYS A 303 -29.49 -4.99 -48.24
N GLN A 304 -30.38 -4.62 -47.32
CA GLN A 304 -30.76 -3.21 -47.17
C GLN A 304 -29.68 -2.33 -46.50
N HIS A 305 -28.82 -2.91 -45.64
CA HIS A 305 -27.75 -2.16 -44.95
C HIS A 305 -26.42 -2.96 -44.83
N PRO A 306 -25.58 -3.00 -45.88
CA PRO A 306 -24.29 -3.68 -45.84
C PRO A 306 -23.30 -2.93 -44.91
N ILE A 307 -22.70 -3.66 -43.96
CA ILE A 307 -21.60 -3.14 -43.13
C ILE A 307 -20.27 -3.24 -43.87
N SER A 308 -19.30 -2.40 -43.51
CA SER A 308 -17.97 -2.49 -44.11
C SER A 308 -17.32 -3.85 -43.80
N ARG A 309 -16.58 -4.41 -44.77
CA ARG A 309 -15.83 -5.65 -44.58
C ARG A 309 -14.86 -5.57 -43.39
N LYS A 310 -14.29 -4.38 -43.15
CA LYS A 310 -13.41 -4.08 -42.00
C LYS A 310 -14.17 -4.29 -40.68
N LEU A 311 -15.39 -3.75 -40.56
CA LEU A 311 -16.22 -3.89 -39.37
C LEU A 311 -16.69 -5.33 -39.17
N ALA A 312 -17.17 -6.00 -40.22
CA ALA A 312 -17.57 -7.41 -40.16
C ALA A 312 -16.43 -8.32 -39.67
N ASN A 313 -15.23 -8.18 -40.26
CA ASN A 313 -14.05 -8.94 -39.84
C ASN A 313 -13.66 -8.65 -38.38
N LYS A 314 -13.83 -7.40 -37.95
CA LYS A 314 -13.51 -6.95 -36.59
C LYS A 314 -14.52 -7.52 -35.58
N ALA A 315 -15.82 -7.46 -35.88
CA ALA A 315 -16.88 -8.06 -35.09
C ALA A 315 -16.71 -9.58 -34.99
N GLN A 316 -16.44 -10.28 -36.10
CA GLN A 316 -16.16 -11.71 -36.11
C GLN A 316 -14.95 -12.07 -35.23
N LYS A 317 -13.88 -11.27 -35.29
CA LYS A 317 -12.70 -11.49 -34.45
C LYS A 317 -13.03 -11.36 -32.97
N VAL A 318 -13.81 -10.35 -32.59
CA VAL A 318 -14.25 -10.16 -31.20
C VAL A 318 -15.20 -11.27 -30.78
N PHE A 319 -16.09 -11.72 -31.67
CA PHE A 319 -17.01 -12.82 -31.43
C PHE A 319 -16.25 -14.10 -31.11
N ASN A 320 -15.27 -14.47 -31.94
CA ASN A 320 -14.44 -15.66 -31.72
C ASN A 320 -13.57 -15.54 -30.46
N SER A 321 -13.23 -14.33 -30.03
CA SER A 321 -12.51 -14.11 -28.77
C SER A 321 -13.43 -14.23 -27.55
N CYS A 322 -14.73 -13.98 -27.69
CA CYS A 322 -15.70 -14.05 -26.59
C CYS A 322 -16.38 -15.42 -26.48
N PHE A 323 -16.68 -16.04 -27.62
CA PHE A 323 -17.51 -17.22 -27.74
C PHE A 323 -16.87 -18.27 -28.64
N MET A 324 -17.15 -19.55 -28.37
CA MET A 324 -16.75 -20.67 -29.20
C MET A 324 -17.76 -21.83 -29.09
N PRO A 325 -17.80 -22.77 -30.05
CA PRO A 325 -18.66 -23.94 -29.93
C PRO A 325 -18.36 -24.75 -28.66
N GLU A 326 -19.39 -25.15 -27.92
CA GLU A 326 -19.28 -25.92 -26.67
C GLU A 326 -18.44 -27.18 -26.87
N GLU A 327 -18.67 -27.91 -27.95
CA GLU A 327 -18.00 -29.17 -28.29
C GLU A 327 -16.51 -28.99 -28.60
N SER A 328 -16.11 -27.78 -29.03
CA SER A 328 -14.72 -27.42 -29.33
C SER A 328 -14.04 -26.68 -28.19
N CYS A 329 -14.75 -26.46 -27.08
CA CYS A 329 -14.21 -25.72 -25.95
C CYS A 329 -13.15 -26.58 -25.24
N PRO A 330 -11.92 -26.08 -25.06
CA PRO A 330 -10.93 -26.77 -24.24
C PRO A 330 -11.40 -26.85 -22.79
N ASP A 331 -10.59 -27.46 -21.92
CA ASP A 331 -10.90 -27.50 -20.50
C ASP A 331 -11.18 -26.08 -19.94
N LYS A 332 -12.45 -25.84 -19.63
CA LYS A 332 -12.98 -24.54 -19.17
C LYS A 332 -12.44 -24.14 -17.81
N MET A 333 -11.97 -25.12 -17.03
CA MET A 333 -11.49 -24.91 -15.67
C MET A 333 -9.97 -24.83 -15.61
N GLU A 334 -9.24 -25.14 -16.69
CA GLU A 334 -7.77 -25.23 -16.70
C GLU A 334 -7.08 -24.07 -15.96
N TYR A 335 -7.39 -22.81 -16.32
CA TYR A 335 -6.76 -21.64 -15.69
C TYR A 335 -7.30 -21.34 -14.29
N LEU A 336 -8.55 -21.69 -14.00
CA LEU A 336 -9.11 -21.57 -12.65
C LEU A 336 -8.51 -22.60 -11.69
N ASP A 337 -8.23 -23.80 -12.18
CA ASP A 337 -7.57 -24.85 -11.42
C ASP A 337 -6.11 -24.52 -11.18
N MET A 338 -5.40 -23.96 -12.18
CA MET A 338 -4.07 -23.38 -11.96
C MET A 338 -4.10 -22.26 -10.93
N LEU A 339 -5.08 -21.34 -10.99
CA LEU A 339 -5.23 -20.30 -9.98
C LEU A 339 -5.46 -20.89 -8.59
N GLN A 340 -6.29 -21.93 -8.47
CA GLN A 340 -6.51 -22.64 -7.22
C GLN A 340 -5.22 -23.33 -6.74
N ASP A 341 -4.42 -23.90 -7.63
CA ASP A 341 -3.15 -24.53 -7.28
C ASP A 341 -2.10 -23.51 -6.85
N ILE A 342 -2.01 -22.35 -7.49
CA ILE A 342 -1.19 -21.22 -7.03
C ILE A 342 -1.66 -20.82 -5.63
N GLN A 343 -2.97 -20.65 -5.45
CA GLN A 343 -3.53 -20.28 -4.17
C GLN A 343 -3.28 -21.34 -3.10
N LYS A 344 -3.31 -22.63 -3.41
CA LYS A 344 -2.93 -23.72 -2.48
C LYS A 344 -1.43 -23.68 -2.17
N ALA A 345 -0.58 -23.47 -3.17
CA ALA A 345 0.86 -23.33 -2.99
C ALA A 345 1.19 -22.15 -2.06
N VAL A 346 0.46 -21.05 -2.22
CA VAL A 346 0.56 -19.85 -1.39
C VAL A 346 -0.11 -20.03 -0.03
N SER A 347 -1.21 -20.79 0.02
CA SER A 347 -2.04 -21.01 1.20
C SER A 347 -1.36 -21.98 2.14
N ILE A 348 -0.57 -21.43 3.04
CA ILE A 348 -0.10 -22.15 4.23
C ILE A 348 -1.29 -22.45 5.13
N ALA A 349 -1.28 -23.55 5.90
CA ALA A 349 -2.33 -23.78 6.90
C ALA A 349 -2.41 -22.56 7.84
N LYS A 350 -3.47 -21.78 7.68
CA LYS A 350 -3.64 -20.49 8.33
C LYS A 350 -4.12 -20.73 9.75
N VAL A 351 -3.29 -20.37 10.74
CA VAL A 351 -3.73 -20.34 12.15
C VAL A 351 -4.48 -19.04 12.46
N PHE A 352 -4.10 -17.97 11.77
CA PHE A 352 -4.79 -16.68 11.71
C PHE A 352 -5.25 -16.42 10.27
N PRO A 353 -6.31 -15.63 10.05
CA PRO A 353 -6.86 -15.39 8.71
C PRO A 353 -5.89 -14.66 7.75
N PHE A 354 -4.82 -14.08 8.30
CA PHE A 354 -3.80 -13.32 7.59
C PHE A 354 -2.50 -14.13 7.44
N SER A 355 -2.02 -14.27 6.21
CA SER A 355 -0.73 -14.89 5.90
C SER A 355 0.45 -13.93 6.11
N ASP A 356 0.22 -12.63 5.91
CA ASP A 356 1.25 -11.60 5.95
C ASP A 356 0.61 -10.21 6.17
N ALA A 357 1.46 -9.19 6.36
CA ALA A 357 1.03 -7.83 6.67
C ALA A 357 0.17 -7.17 5.57
N SER A 358 0.26 -7.62 4.31
CA SER A 358 -0.51 -7.03 3.20
C SER A 358 -2.00 -7.34 3.29
N GLN A 359 -2.35 -8.39 4.04
CA GLN A 359 -3.72 -8.83 4.26
C GLN A 359 -4.32 -8.20 5.52
N LEU A 360 -3.50 -7.55 6.36
CA LEU A 360 -4.01 -6.83 7.51
C LEU A 360 -4.80 -5.60 7.06
N PRO A 361 -5.94 -5.33 7.72
CA PRO A 361 -6.58 -4.02 7.67
C PRO A 361 -5.55 -2.92 7.91
N SER A 362 -5.33 -2.02 6.94
CA SER A 362 -4.58 -0.79 7.17
C SER A 362 -5.50 0.27 7.73
N TYR A 363 -5.04 1.02 8.72
CA TYR A 363 -5.85 2.09 9.27
C TYR A 363 -6.02 3.23 8.25
N ILE A 364 -7.15 3.90 8.34
CA ILE A 364 -7.61 4.94 7.42
C ILE A 364 -8.25 6.09 8.21
N ILE A 365 -8.61 7.16 7.48
CA ILE A 365 -9.34 8.28 8.06
C ILE A 365 -10.84 8.03 7.90
N ILE A 366 -11.58 7.92 9.00
CA ILE A 366 -13.04 7.68 8.99
C ILE A 366 -13.83 8.79 9.71
N PRO A 367 -15.12 8.99 9.36
CA PRO A 367 -15.99 9.94 10.04
C PRO A 367 -16.38 9.49 11.45
N VAL A 368 -16.70 10.45 12.32
CA VAL A 368 -17.21 10.22 13.68
C VAL A 368 -18.60 9.59 13.65
N TYR A 369 -18.80 8.50 14.39
CA TYR A 369 -20.09 7.84 14.61
C TYR A 369 -20.77 8.32 15.90
N ARG A 370 -22.05 8.70 15.80
CA ARG A 370 -22.88 9.07 16.94
C ARG A 370 -23.86 7.93 17.24
N ARG A 371 -23.61 7.15 18.29
CA ARG A 371 -24.37 5.93 18.59
C ARG A 371 -25.83 6.22 18.93
N LYS A 372 -26.09 7.30 19.68
CA LYS A 372 -27.46 7.73 20.02
C LYS A 372 -28.29 8.11 18.78
N GLU A 373 -27.66 8.74 17.79
CA GLU A 373 -28.32 9.16 16.54
C GLU A 373 -28.31 8.07 15.45
N LYS A 374 -27.48 7.02 15.63
CA LYS A 374 -27.18 5.97 14.64
C LYS A 374 -26.72 6.56 13.30
N LYS A 375 -25.87 7.58 13.33
CA LYS A 375 -25.40 8.33 12.14
C LYS A 375 -23.93 8.69 12.23
N PHE A 376 -23.30 8.83 11.06
CA PHE A 376 -21.97 9.38 10.91
C PHE A 376 -22.01 10.89 10.65
N CYS A 377 -21.07 11.62 11.26
CA CYS A 377 -20.81 13.04 10.99
C CYS A 377 -19.64 13.15 10.01
N THR A 378 -19.92 13.49 8.76
CA THR A 378 -18.90 13.53 7.69
C THR A 378 -17.92 14.70 7.80
N GLN A 379 -18.27 15.74 8.57
CA GLN A 379 -17.45 16.94 8.79
C GLN A 379 -16.31 16.72 9.79
N LYS A 380 -16.42 15.71 10.66
CA LYS A 380 -15.41 15.38 11.67
C LYS A 380 -14.86 13.99 11.37
N LYS A 381 -13.55 13.86 11.26
CA LYS A 381 -12.87 12.61 10.93
C LYS A 381 -11.69 12.38 11.87
N PHE A 382 -11.25 11.14 11.99
CA PHE A 382 -10.10 10.74 12.80
C PHE A 382 -9.37 9.56 12.14
N SER A 383 -8.10 9.35 12.51
CA SER A 383 -7.31 8.19 12.10
C SER A 383 -7.64 7.01 13.01
N ASN A 384 -8.08 5.88 12.46
CA ASN A 384 -8.62 4.77 13.25
C ASN A 384 -7.59 3.67 13.57
N CYS A 385 -6.36 4.03 13.96
CA CYS A 385 -5.28 3.06 14.13
C CYS A 385 -5.57 2.02 15.23
N VAL A 386 -6.02 2.45 16.41
CA VAL A 386 -6.36 1.53 17.52
C VAL A 386 -7.57 0.66 17.16
N GLU A 387 -8.59 1.25 16.52
CA GLU A 387 -9.77 0.54 16.06
C GLU A 387 -9.39 -0.53 15.04
N THR A 388 -8.51 -0.20 14.09
CA THR A 388 -8.07 -1.14 13.05
C THR A 388 -7.20 -2.24 13.63
N CYS A 389 -6.33 -1.93 14.60
CA CYS A 389 -5.60 -2.96 15.36
C CYS A 389 -6.56 -3.93 16.06
N LEU A 390 -7.64 -3.41 16.67
CA LEU A 390 -8.66 -4.23 17.29
C LEU A 390 -9.44 -5.06 16.26
N LEU A 391 -9.74 -4.52 15.08
CA LEU A 391 -10.38 -5.27 13.99
C LEU A 391 -9.52 -6.48 13.62
N SER A 392 -8.23 -6.26 13.35
CA SER A 392 -7.27 -7.32 13.02
C SER A 392 -7.18 -8.37 14.13
N LEU A 393 -7.09 -7.94 15.39
CA LEU A 393 -7.07 -8.87 16.53
C LEU A 393 -8.35 -9.71 16.60
N PHE A 394 -9.52 -9.11 16.47
CA PHE A 394 -10.79 -9.85 16.53
C PHE A 394 -11.00 -10.75 15.32
N CYS A 395 -10.52 -10.38 14.13
CA CYS A 395 -10.46 -11.28 12.98
C CYS A 395 -9.66 -12.55 13.34
N CYS A 396 -8.51 -12.42 14.00
CA CYS A 396 -7.74 -13.59 14.47
C CYS A 396 -8.49 -14.40 15.54
N LEU A 397 -9.13 -13.74 16.51
CA LEU A 397 -9.84 -14.41 17.60
C LEU A 397 -11.10 -15.15 17.14
N ALA A 398 -11.82 -14.58 16.17
CA ALA A 398 -13.08 -15.11 15.64
C ALA A 398 -12.88 -16.18 14.54
N TYR A 399 -11.66 -16.38 14.04
CA TYR A 399 -11.39 -17.22 12.89
C TYR A 399 -11.48 -18.73 13.22
N ASP A 400 -12.38 -19.43 12.52
CA ASP A 400 -12.52 -20.88 12.57
C ASP A 400 -11.68 -21.53 11.46
N ILE A 401 -10.53 -22.09 11.86
CA ILE A 401 -9.58 -22.76 10.95
C ILE A 401 -10.26 -23.89 10.15
N SER A 402 -11.25 -24.57 10.73
CA SER A 402 -11.88 -25.74 10.09
C SER A 402 -12.85 -25.37 8.97
N LYS A 403 -13.47 -24.19 9.07
CA LYS A 403 -14.46 -23.69 8.10
C LYS A 403 -13.91 -22.61 7.17
N ASP A 404 -12.73 -22.06 7.48
CA ASP A 404 -12.18 -20.86 6.82
C ASP A 404 -13.18 -19.69 6.87
N GLU A 405 -13.79 -19.49 8.05
CA GLU A 405 -14.86 -18.52 8.30
C GLU A 405 -14.69 -17.86 9.68
N TYR A 406 -15.21 -16.64 9.84
CA TYR A 406 -15.31 -15.98 11.14
C TYR A 406 -16.61 -16.36 11.84
N THR A 407 -16.50 -16.62 13.15
CA THR A 407 -17.64 -16.89 14.01
C THR A 407 -17.47 -16.24 15.38
N THR A 408 -18.60 -15.92 16.02
CA THR A 408 -18.64 -15.43 17.41
C THR A 408 -19.40 -16.39 18.33
N GLU A 409 -19.76 -17.58 17.85
CA GLU A 409 -20.53 -18.57 18.61
C GLU A 409 -19.84 -19.01 19.92
N HIS A 410 -18.51 -19.04 19.94
CA HIS A 410 -17.71 -19.37 21.13
C HIS A 410 -17.60 -18.21 22.14
N ILE A 411 -18.04 -17.01 21.78
CA ILE A 411 -18.03 -15.82 22.64
C ILE A 411 -19.46 -15.57 23.12
N GLU A 412 -19.92 -16.37 24.09
CA GLU A 412 -21.32 -16.42 24.55
C GLU A 412 -21.92 -15.01 24.81
N SER A 413 -21.15 -14.18 25.52
CA SER A 413 -21.55 -12.84 25.96
C SER A 413 -21.16 -11.71 24.98
N ALA A 414 -20.75 -12.04 23.75
CA ALA A 414 -20.43 -11.02 22.75
C ALA A 414 -21.59 -10.05 22.51
N SER A 415 -21.26 -8.76 22.37
CA SER A 415 -22.24 -7.71 22.06
C SER A 415 -22.94 -7.95 20.71
N ASP A 416 -24.18 -7.49 20.58
CA ASP A 416 -24.97 -7.64 19.34
C ASP A 416 -24.28 -7.02 18.12
N HIS A 417 -23.58 -5.90 18.31
CA HIS A 417 -22.82 -5.26 17.24
C HIS A 417 -21.65 -6.13 16.77
N LEU A 418 -20.94 -6.79 17.70
CA LEU A 418 -19.85 -7.71 17.38
C LEU A 418 -20.36 -8.96 16.64
N LYS A 419 -21.44 -9.58 17.15
CA LYS A 419 -22.09 -10.72 16.49
C LYS A 419 -22.54 -10.38 15.08
N ARG A 420 -23.22 -9.23 14.93
CA ARG A 420 -23.70 -8.75 13.63
C ARG A 420 -22.55 -8.51 12.65
N PHE A 421 -21.45 -7.89 13.10
CA PHE A 421 -20.30 -7.61 12.25
C PHE A 421 -19.75 -8.88 11.60
N PHE A 422 -19.45 -9.92 12.39
CA PHE A 422 -18.92 -11.18 11.86
C PHE A 422 -19.95 -12.04 11.14
N SER A 423 -21.25 -11.93 11.46
CA SER A 423 -22.29 -12.59 10.65
C SER A 423 -22.42 -11.98 9.24
N THR A 424 -22.12 -10.69 9.09
CA THR A 424 -22.17 -9.99 7.79
C THR A 424 -20.86 -10.19 7.03
N ASN A 425 -19.74 -10.17 7.74
CA ASN A 425 -18.40 -10.36 7.19
C ASN A 425 -17.86 -11.71 7.67
N TYR A 426 -18.54 -12.81 7.31
CA TYR A 426 -18.21 -14.15 7.82
C TYR A 426 -17.08 -14.83 7.06
N LYS A 427 -16.76 -14.40 5.84
CA LYS A 427 -15.61 -14.92 5.09
C LYS A 427 -14.36 -14.07 5.34
N PRO A 428 -13.18 -14.68 5.56
CA PRO A 428 -11.90 -14.00 5.47
C PRO A 428 -11.79 -13.30 4.12
N PHE A 429 -11.42 -12.03 4.17
CA PHE A 429 -11.30 -11.16 3.00
C PHE A 429 -9.83 -10.93 2.70
N GLU A 430 -9.50 -10.80 1.42
CA GLU A 430 -8.13 -10.52 0.99
C GLU A 430 -7.70 -9.06 1.26
N SER A 431 -8.67 -8.14 1.43
CA SER A 431 -8.40 -6.75 1.84
C SER A 431 -9.62 -6.12 2.54
N THR A 432 -9.37 -5.20 3.47
CA THR A 432 -10.41 -4.41 4.15
C THR A 432 -10.80 -3.21 3.29
N ASP A 433 -12.09 -2.93 3.19
CA ASP A 433 -12.59 -1.72 2.53
C ASP A 433 -13.10 -0.68 3.54
N PHE A 434 -13.29 0.56 3.08
CA PHE A 434 -13.83 1.65 3.89
C PHE A 434 -15.15 1.30 4.61
N GLN A 435 -16.04 0.55 3.97
CA GLN A 435 -17.34 0.21 4.54
C GLN A 435 -17.17 -0.72 5.75
N MET A 436 -16.26 -1.67 5.66
CA MET A 436 -15.88 -2.53 6.77
C MET A 436 -15.33 -1.73 7.96
N HIS A 437 -14.52 -0.70 7.72
CA HIS A 437 -14.09 0.20 8.80
C HIS A 437 -15.25 0.96 9.44
N LEU A 438 -16.25 1.40 8.66
CA LEU A 438 -17.46 2.04 9.22
C LEU A 438 -18.28 1.05 10.06
N ASP A 439 -18.43 -0.19 9.59
CA ASP A 439 -19.19 -1.21 10.32
C ASP A 439 -18.46 -1.63 11.60
N TRP A 440 -17.13 -1.73 11.55
CA TRP A 440 -16.31 -1.96 12.73
C TRP A 440 -16.36 -0.78 13.72
N CYS A 441 -16.35 0.45 13.23
CA CYS A 441 -16.53 1.65 14.07
C CYS A 441 -17.82 1.58 14.90
N LYS A 442 -18.93 1.04 14.35
CA LYS A 442 -20.17 0.81 15.12
C LYS A 442 -20.02 -0.22 16.25
N VAL A 443 -19.01 -1.09 16.21
CA VAL A 443 -18.70 -2.05 17.28
C VAL A 443 -17.97 -1.35 18.44
N VAL A 444 -16.99 -0.49 18.14
CA VAL A 444 -16.03 -0.01 19.14
C VAL A 444 -16.21 1.45 19.58
N SER A 445 -16.91 2.29 18.81
CA SER A 445 -17.02 3.73 19.05
C SER A 445 -18.25 4.13 19.87
N ASP A 446 -18.14 5.19 20.66
CA ASP A 446 -19.22 5.78 21.47
C ASP A 446 -19.94 4.72 22.34
N LEU A 447 -19.17 3.81 22.94
CA LEU A 447 -19.68 2.77 23.84
C LEU A 447 -20.01 3.37 25.21
N ASP A 448 -21.13 2.98 25.80
CA ASP A 448 -21.50 3.38 27.15
C ASP A 448 -20.68 2.60 28.21
N CYS A 449 -19.44 3.06 28.40
CA CYS A 449 -18.48 2.57 29.37
C CYS A 449 -17.59 3.74 29.80
N PRO A 450 -17.65 4.21 31.05
CA PRO A 450 -16.83 5.33 31.52
C PRO A 450 -15.34 4.97 31.69
N ASP A 451 -15.03 3.68 31.78
CA ASP A 451 -13.66 3.19 31.97
C ASP A 451 -12.83 3.21 30.67
N ILE A 452 -13.49 3.35 29.52
CA ILE A 452 -12.82 3.48 28.23
C ILE A 452 -12.57 4.97 27.95
N ASP A 453 -11.30 5.29 27.74
CA ASP A 453 -10.89 6.63 27.38
C ASP A 453 -10.87 6.83 25.86
N TYR A 454 -11.51 7.90 25.43
CA TYR A 454 -11.64 8.25 24.03
C TYR A 454 -11.36 9.73 23.78
N THR A 455 -11.01 10.05 22.54
CA THR A 455 -11.00 11.39 21.94
C THR A 455 -12.04 11.49 20.82
N HIS A 456 -12.16 12.69 20.22
CA HIS A 456 -13.05 12.95 19.08
C HIS A 456 -14.51 12.48 19.28
N GLU A 457 -15.22 13.04 20.26
CA GLU A 457 -16.62 12.67 20.55
C GLU A 457 -16.81 11.17 20.85
N ARG A 458 -15.90 10.57 21.63
CA ARG A 458 -15.92 9.15 22.01
C ARG A 458 -15.68 8.16 20.87
N ASN A 459 -15.01 8.58 19.79
CA ASN A 459 -14.82 7.73 18.61
C ASN A 459 -13.41 7.21 18.42
N GLU A 460 -12.40 8.02 18.73
CA GLU A 460 -11.00 7.63 18.65
C GLU A 460 -10.56 7.07 20.00
N ILE A 461 -10.18 5.79 20.04
CA ILE A 461 -9.69 5.14 21.25
C ILE A 461 -8.27 5.63 21.55
N GLN A 462 -8.03 6.12 22.77
CA GLN A 462 -6.68 6.49 23.18
C GLN A 462 -5.80 5.25 23.33
N THR A 463 -4.62 5.22 22.71
CA THR A 463 -3.66 4.12 22.86
C THR A 463 -3.26 3.90 24.32
N GLY A 464 -3.22 2.64 24.73
CA GLY A 464 -2.77 2.18 26.04
C GLY A 464 -3.31 0.77 26.31
N LEU A 465 -2.47 -0.11 26.85
CA LEU A 465 -2.83 -1.51 27.05
C LEU A 465 -4.07 -1.65 27.94
N LEU A 466 -4.12 -0.94 29.06
CA LEU A 466 -5.24 -1.06 30.00
C LEU A 466 -6.53 -0.52 29.37
N ASN A 467 -6.44 0.58 28.62
CA ASN A 467 -7.57 1.13 27.89
C ASN A 467 -8.13 0.16 26.83
N ILE A 468 -7.24 -0.47 26.07
CA ILE A 468 -7.59 -1.49 25.07
C ILE A 468 -8.28 -2.68 25.75
N LEU A 469 -7.76 -3.16 26.88
CA LEU A 469 -8.37 -4.24 27.65
C LEU A 469 -9.78 -3.86 28.13
N CYS A 470 -9.98 -2.66 28.71
CA CYS A 470 -11.31 -2.18 29.09
C CYS A 470 -12.33 -2.27 27.95
N LEU A 471 -11.92 -1.93 26.72
CA LEU A 471 -12.77 -2.02 25.55
C LEU A 471 -13.05 -3.47 25.14
N ILE A 472 -12.03 -4.34 25.11
CA ILE A 472 -12.20 -5.76 24.80
C ILE A 472 -13.19 -6.41 25.77
N LEU A 473 -13.04 -6.14 27.07
CA LEU A 473 -13.95 -6.65 28.11
C LEU A 473 -15.39 -6.16 27.89
N LYS A 474 -15.58 -4.91 27.46
CA LYS A 474 -16.90 -4.36 27.18
C LYS A 474 -17.60 -5.03 26.00
N ILE A 475 -16.91 -5.23 24.87
CA ILE A 475 -17.53 -5.76 23.64
C ILE A 475 -17.70 -7.28 23.65
N THR A 476 -16.93 -7.98 24.48
CA THR A 476 -17.04 -9.44 24.71
C THR A 476 -17.95 -9.80 25.89
N GLY A 477 -18.51 -8.80 26.58
CA GLY A 477 -19.48 -8.98 27.66
C GLY A 477 -18.91 -9.61 28.92
N ARG A 478 -17.64 -9.35 29.22
CA ARG A 478 -16.95 -9.89 30.42
C ARG A 478 -17.49 -9.28 31.71
N SER A 479 -17.19 -9.97 32.81
CA SER A 479 -17.71 -9.66 34.13
C SER A 479 -17.38 -8.21 34.55
N GLN A 480 -18.22 -7.63 35.40
CA GLN A 480 -17.91 -6.32 35.98
C GLN A 480 -16.70 -6.38 36.91
N GLU A 481 -16.43 -7.55 37.52
CA GLU A 481 -15.28 -7.77 38.40
C GLU A 481 -13.95 -7.62 37.65
N GLU A 482 -13.78 -8.28 36.51
CA GLU A 482 -12.58 -8.16 35.67
C GLU A 482 -12.33 -6.71 35.23
N ARG A 483 -13.40 -5.99 34.86
CA ARG A 483 -13.32 -4.57 34.51
C ARG A 483 -12.93 -3.69 35.70
N ASN A 484 -13.44 -4.02 36.89
CA ASN A 484 -13.08 -3.32 38.11
C ASN A 484 -11.60 -3.51 38.44
N THR A 485 -11.03 -4.70 38.23
CA THR A 485 -9.60 -4.98 38.45
C THR A 485 -8.72 -4.10 37.56
N ILE A 486 -8.97 -4.05 36.25
CA ILE A 486 -8.24 -3.17 35.33
C ILE A 486 -8.39 -1.70 35.75
N SER A 487 -9.62 -1.29 36.12
CA SER A 487 -9.89 0.08 36.57
C SER A 487 -9.16 0.46 37.86
N GLN A 488 -8.99 -0.48 38.79
CA GLN A 488 -8.21 -0.29 40.01
C GLN A 488 -6.72 -0.11 39.69
N ILE A 489 -6.18 -0.89 38.76
CA ILE A 489 -4.79 -0.74 38.29
C ILE A 489 -4.59 0.64 37.65
N ILE A 490 -5.51 1.08 36.78
CA ILE A 490 -5.47 2.43 36.18
C ILE A 490 -5.47 3.50 37.29
N LYS A 491 -6.35 3.39 38.30
CA LYS A 491 -6.40 4.34 39.42
C LYS A 491 -5.10 4.38 40.21
N ALA A 492 -4.51 3.21 40.51
CA ALA A 492 -3.24 3.11 41.23
C ALA A 492 -2.09 3.77 40.45
N LEU A 493 -1.98 3.51 39.15
CA LEU A 493 -0.97 4.13 38.28
C LEU A 493 -1.10 5.65 38.25
N ASN A 494 -2.33 6.17 38.14
CA ASN A 494 -2.59 7.61 38.13
C ASN A 494 -2.36 8.27 39.50
N ALA A 495 -2.39 7.50 40.59
CA ALA A 495 -2.00 7.96 41.93
C ALA A 495 -0.47 7.97 42.16
N GLY A 496 0.32 7.63 41.13
CA GLY A 496 1.79 7.61 41.21
C GLY A 496 2.37 6.34 41.84
N ILE A 497 1.56 5.30 42.03
CA ILE A 497 2.01 4.00 42.53
C ILE A 497 2.73 3.29 41.37
N ASP A 498 4.03 3.05 41.52
CA ASP A 498 4.85 2.38 40.50
C ASP A 498 4.40 0.92 40.35
N PRO A 499 4.17 0.41 39.14
CA PRO A 499 3.91 -1.01 38.97
C PRO A 499 5.12 -1.81 39.46
N ALA A 500 4.91 -2.59 40.51
CA ALA A 500 5.81 -3.69 40.83
C ALA A 500 5.90 -4.62 39.61
N VAL A 501 7.03 -5.32 39.46
CA VAL A 501 7.23 -6.38 38.45
C VAL A 501 6.03 -7.35 38.38
N GLU A 502 5.34 -7.53 39.50
CA GLU A 502 4.11 -8.30 39.66
C GLU A 502 2.96 -7.84 38.76
N ILE A 503 2.77 -6.53 38.51
CA ILE A 503 1.69 -6.03 37.62
C ILE A 503 1.93 -6.46 36.18
N TYR A 504 3.18 -6.38 35.69
CA TYR A 504 3.50 -6.82 34.33
C TYR A 504 3.34 -8.34 34.17
N SER A 505 3.73 -9.11 35.19
CA SER A 505 3.51 -10.56 35.22
C SER A 505 2.02 -10.89 35.20
N TRP A 506 1.24 -10.24 36.07
CA TRP A 506 -0.21 -10.41 36.12
C TRP A 506 -0.89 -10.04 34.80
N LEU A 507 -0.50 -8.92 34.17
CA LEU A 507 -1.05 -8.52 32.87
C LEU A 507 -0.79 -9.55 31.78
N LYS A 508 0.43 -10.12 31.74
CA LYS A 508 0.76 -11.19 30.80
C LYS A 508 -0.13 -12.42 31.02
N GLU A 509 -0.25 -12.88 32.26
CA GLU A 509 -1.10 -14.03 32.61
C GLU A 509 -2.57 -13.78 32.33
N TYR A 510 -3.05 -12.57 32.63
CA TYR A 510 -4.42 -12.17 32.35
C TYR A 510 -4.72 -12.09 30.85
N MET A 511 -3.82 -11.51 30.05
CA MET A 511 -3.95 -11.49 28.59
C MET A 511 -3.93 -12.90 27.99
N GLN A 512 -3.05 -13.78 28.49
CA GLN A 512 -3.02 -15.19 28.12
C GLN A 512 -4.39 -15.84 28.36
N TYR A 513 -4.95 -15.68 29.55
CA TYR A 513 -6.29 -16.19 29.90
C TYR A 513 -7.38 -15.60 29.00
N LEU A 514 -7.42 -14.26 28.89
CA LEU A 514 -8.46 -13.54 28.16
C LEU A 514 -8.45 -13.92 26.69
N PHE A 515 -7.33 -13.80 25.99
CA PHE A 515 -7.24 -14.08 24.56
C PHE A 515 -7.44 -15.58 24.28
N GLN A 516 -6.98 -16.48 25.15
CA GLN A 516 -7.23 -17.92 24.98
C GLN A 516 -8.72 -18.24 25.02
N SER A 517 -9.47 -17.58 25.91
CA SER A 517 -10.92 -17.77 26.02
C SER A 517 -11.72 -17.11 24.89
N LEU A 518 -11.11 -16.23 24.11
CA LEU A 518 -11.73 -15.58 22.95
C LEU A 518 -11.31 -16.21 21.62
N PHE A 519 -10.27 -17.05 21.62
CA PHE A 519 -9.72 -17.65 20.42
C PHE A 519 -10.49 -18.92 20.02
N LYS A 520 -10.97 -18.97 18.79
CA LYS A 520 -11.82 -20.08 18.31
C LYS A 520 -11.06 -21.40 18.09
N SER A 521 -9.84 -21.35 17.57
CA SER A 521 -9.21 -22.53 16.97
C SER A 521 -7.84 -22.85 17.54
N GLY A 522 -7.81 -23.48 18.73
CA GLY A 522 -6.61 -24.07 19.31
C GLY A 522 -6.07 -23.31 20.52
N THR A 523 -4.75 -23.32 20.68
CA THR A 523 -4.05 -22.74 21.83
C THR A 523 -3.18 -21.58 21.39
N ILE A 524 -3.25 -20.46 22.09
CA ILE A 524 -2.37 -19.32 21.87
C ILE A 524 -1.32 -19.20 22.97
N THR A 525 -0.23 -18.50 22.70
CA THR A 525 0.78 -18.07 23.67
C THR A 525 0.92 -16.56 23.61
N VAL A 526 0.90 -15.90 24.77
CA VAL A 526 1.08 -14.46 24.91
C VAL A 526 2.42 -14.15 25.57
N CYS A 527 3.21 -13.33 24.89
CA CYS A 527 4.48 -12.80 25.37
C CYS A 527 4.42 -11.26 25.37
N CYS A 528 5.13 -10.65 26.32
CA CYS A 528 5.22 -9.20 26.42
C CYS A 528 6.69 -8.81 26.47
N SER A 529 7.08 -7.81 25.68
CA SER A 529 8.44 -7.27 25.64
C SER A 529 8.39 -5.76 25.77
N SER A 530 9.39 -5.21 26.47
CA SER A 530 9.56 -3.77 26.62
C SER A 530 8.30 -3.08 27.15
N LEU A 531 7.62 -3.67 28.15
CA LEU A 531 6.50 -2.99 28.80
C LEU A 531 7.01 -1.82 29.64
N TYR A 532 6.42 -0.65 29.46
CA TYR A 532 6.74 0.55 30.24
C TYR A 532 5.50 1.39 30.50
N LYS A 533 5.54 2.14 31.61
CA LYS A 533 4.52 3.13 31.94
C LYS A 533 4.80 4.44 31.23
N ALA A 534 3.78 5.08 30.68
CA ALA A 534 3.87 6.43 30.16
C ALA A 534 2.52 7.15 30.24
N ALA A 535 2.54 8.47 30.06
CA ALA A 535 1.31 9.25 29.93
C ALA A 535 0.73 9.09 28.51
N ARG A 536 -0.58 8.87 28.43
CA ARG A 536 -1.36 9.00 27.20
C ARG A 536 -1.42 10.46 26.76
N ALA A 537 -1.92 10.73 25.56
CA ALA A 537 -2.04 12.10 25.06
C ALA A 537 -2.94 13.00 25.94
N GLY A 538 -3.92 12.40 26.63
CA GLY A 538 -4.77 13.06 27.62
C GLY A 538 -4.17 13.21 29.02
N GLY A 539 -2.90 12.83 29.24
CA GLY A 539 -2.18 12.98 30.52
C GLY A 539 -2.37 11.84 31.52
N LYS A 540 -3.35 10.94 31.33
CA LYS A 540 -3.53 9.75 32.18
C LYS A 540 -2.43 8.72 31.92
N ILE A 541 -1.92 8.11 32.99
CA ILE A 541 -0.92 7.04 32.90
C ILE A 541 -1.56 5.73 32.41
N ASP A 542 -0.84 5.03 31.53
CA ASP A 542 -1.17 3.71 30.99
C ASP A 542 0.13 2.92 30.70
N ILE A 543 0.00 1.70 30.18
CA ILE A 543 1.11 0.80 29.85
C ILE A 543 1.25 0.66 28.33
N PHE A 544 2.49 0.72 27.87
CA PHE A 544 2.92 0.67 26.48
C PHE A 544 3.99 -0.42 26.31
N GLY A 545 4.31 -0.78 25.07
CA GLY A 545 5.26 -1.85 24.73
C GLY A 545 4.72 -2.78 23.65
N THR A 546 5.34 -3.95 23.52
CA THR A 546 5.00 -4.93 22.48
C THR A 546 4.35 -6.17 23.08
N ILE A 547 3.23 -6.60 22.49
CA ILE A 547 2.51 -7.81 22.87
C ILE A 547 2.55 -8.76 21.70
N SER A 548 3.16 -9.92 21.90
CA SER A 548 3.25 -10.99 20.92
C SER A 548 2.20 -12.06 21.24
N ILE A 549 1.36 -12.41 20.26
CA ILE A 549 0.41 -13.51 20.34
C ILE A 549 0.81 -14.53 19.27
N SER A 550 1.19 -15.74 19.66
CA SER A 550 1.47 -16.82 18.72
C SER A 550 0.53 -18.00 18.89
N SER A 551 0.31 -18.74 17.82
CA SER A 551 -0.47 -19.97 17.82
C SER A 551 0.16 -20.97 16.86
N VAL A 552 0.09 -22.26 17.20
CA VAL A 552 0.67 -23.34 16.41
C VAL A 552 -0.42 -24.32 16.01
N PHE A 553 -0.55 -24.58 14.71
CA PHE A 553 -1.45 -25.58 14.17
C PHE A 553 -0.73 -26.38 13.08
N ASN A 554 -0.76 -27.72 13.18
CA ASN A 554 -0.06 -28.63 12.25
C ASN A 554 1.43 -28.27 12.02
N GLY A 555 2.14 -27.83 13.06
CA GLY A 555 3.56 -27.47 12.98
C GLY A 555 3.86 -26.09 12.36
N ILE A 556 2.84 -25.30 12.03
CA ILE A 556 2.98 -23.93 11.54
C ILE A 556 2.73 -22.96 12.69
N GLU A 557 3.70 -22.10 12.98
CA GLU A 557 3.58 -21.02 13.96
C GLU A 557 3.20 -19.70 13.25
N ASN A 558 2.03 -19.15 13.59
CA ASN A 558 1.69 -17.78 13.24
C ASN A 558 1.88 -16.89 14.47
N LYS A 559 2.50 -15.73 14.27
CA LYS A 559 2.73 -14.74 15.32
C LYS A 559 2.20 -13.37 14.91
N LEU A 560 1.45 -12.76 15.82
CA LEU A 560 0.88 -11.42 15.74
C LEU A 560 1.60 -10.54 16.76
N GLU A 561 2.02 -9.34 16.38
CA GLU A 561 2.60 -8.37 17.29
C GLU A 561 1.77 -7.09 17.33
N LEU A 562 1.32 -6.73 18.52
CA LEU A 562 0.66 -5.45 18.80
C LEU A 562 1.71 -4.52 19.39
N ASN A 563 1.98 -3.41 18.72
CA ASN A 563 2.97 -2.42 19.11
C ASN A 563 2.26 -1.17 19.64
N LEU A 564 2.32 -0.97 20.96
CA LEU A 564 1.72 0.15 21.67
C LEU A 564 2.78 1.22 21.89
N THR A 565 2.68 2.32 21.13
CA THR A 565 3.57 3.48 21.25
C THR A 565 2.77 4.73 21.58
N TYR A 566 3.45 5.85 21.85
CA TYR A 566 2.77 7.10 22.15
C TYR A 566 1.86 7.51 20.98
N ARG A 567 0.55 7.64 21.26
CA ARG A 567 -0.52 7.99 20.30
C ARG A 567 -0.79 7.00 19.17
N HIS A 568 -0.10 5.87 19.12
CA HIS A 568 -0.24 4.94 18.00
C HIS A 568 -0.25 3.49 18.45
N THR A 569 -1.13 2.71 17.83
CA THR A 569 -1.14 1.26 17.95
C THR A 569 -1.08 0.65 16.57
N ASP A 570 -0.05 -0.14 16.35
CA ASP A 570 0.10 -0.90 15.11
C ASP A 570 0.00 -2.40 15.41
N ILE A 571 -0.38 -3.15 14.39
CA ILE A 571 -0.44 -4.59 14.41
C ILE A 571 0.30 -5.15 13.21
N THR A 572 1.18 -6.10 13.45
CA THR A 572 1.93 -6.76 12.39
C THR A 572 1.77 -8.27 12.51
N VAL A 573 1.68 -8.94 11.36
CA VAL A 573 1.80 -10.39 11.28
C VAL A 573 3.26 -10.66 10.97
N LEU A 574 3.94 -11.36 11.87
CA LEU A 574 5.32 -11.76 11.64
C LEU A 574 5.35 -12.92 10.64
N PRO A 575 6.41 -12.99 9.80
CA PRO A 575 6.57 -14.08 8.86
C PRO A 575 6.43 -15.42 9.56
N GLN A 576 5.61 -16.29 9.00
CA GLN A 576 5.44 -17.65 9.52
C GLN A 576 6.81 -18.33 9.50
N LYS A 577 7.25 -18.85 10.65
CA LYS A 577 8.42 -19.74 10.68
C LYS A 577 7.97 -21.09 10.15
N MET A 578 8.09 -21.28 8.84
CA MET A 578 7.79 -22.55 8.19
C MET A 578 8.97 -23.52 8.29
N VAL A 579 8.65 -24.80 8.45
CA VAL A 579 9.61 -25.91 8.42
C VAL A 579 9.96 -26.36 6.98
N SER A 580 9.19 -26.00 5.93
CA SER A 580 9.51 -26.37 4.54
C SER A 580 9.13 -25.33 3.46
N SER A 581 9.85 -24.20 3.37
CA SER A 581 9.66 -23.20 2.30
C SER A 581 10.04 -23.68 0.89
N CYS A 582 10.82 -24.76 0.77
CA CYS A 582 11.26 -25.30 -0.52
C CYS A 582 10.14 -25.97 -1.32
N GLU A 583 9.21 -26.68 -0.68
CA GLU A 583 8.15 -27.43 -1.38
C GLU A 583 7.16 -26.50 -2.08
N GLN A 584 6.85 -25.36 -1.46
CA GLN A 584 5.95 -24.35 -2.03
C GLN A 584 6.57 -23.64 -3.22
N LEU A 585 7.84 -23.26 -3.12
CA LEU A 585 8.58 -22.68 -4.23
C LEU A 585 8.68 -23.67 -5.40
N LEU A 586 8.96 -24.95 -5.14
CA LEU A 586 8.95 -26.00 -6.15
C LEU A 586 7.57 -26.18 -6.82
N LEU A 587 6.47 -26.04 -6.06
CA LEU A 587 5.12 -26.10 -6.60
C LEU A 587 4.83 -24.89 -7.50
N LEU A 588 5.21 -23.67 -7.08
CA LEU A 588 5.10 -22.47 -7.90
C LEU A 588 5.95 -22.56 -9.18
N GLU A 589 7.18 -23.07 -9.08
CA GLU A 589 8.06 -23.34 -10.23
C GLU A 589 7.45 -24.37 -11.18
N SER A 590 6.83 -25.43 -10.65
CA SER A 590 6.13 -26.44 -11.45
C SER A 590 4.95 -25.83 -12.22
N ILE A 591 4.16 -24.97 -11.56
CA ILE A 591 3.05 -24.25 -12.19
C ILE A 591 3.57 -23.28 -13.27
N GLU A 592 4.63 -22.54 -12.98
CA GLU A 592 5.28 -21.66 -13.96
C GLU A 592 5.75 -22.45 -15.19
N GLY A 593 6.37 -23.62 -15.00
CA GLY A 593 6.80 -24.49 -16.09
C GLY A 593 5.67 -24.91 -17.04
N LYS A 594 4.45 -25.14 -16.51
CA LYS A 594 3.25 -25.41 -17.32
C LYS A 594 2.77 -24.16 -18.07
N LEU A 595 2.83 -23.00 -17.43
CA LEU A 595 2.39 -21.72 -18.00
C LEU A 595 3.31 -21.22 -19.12
N VAL A 596 4.62 -21.46 -19.03
CA VAL A 596 5.62 -21.07 -20.05
C VAL A 596 5.33 -21.72 -21.41
N GLN A 597 4.73 -22.91 -21.43
CA GLN A 597 4.38 -23.62 -22.65
C GLN A 597 3.15 -23.02 -23.38
N LYS A 598 2.44 -22.07 -22.74
CA LYS A 598 1.22 -21.46 -23.25
C LYS A 598 1.47 -19.99 -23.61
N ASN A 599 1.02 -19.60 -24.81
CA ASN A 599 1.20 -18.24 -25.32
C ASN A 599 -0.15 -17.53 -25.51
N ASN A 600 -0.81 -17.19 -24.39
CA ASN A 600 -2.09 -16.49 -24.38
C ASN A 600 -2.25 -15.58 -23.14
N LYS A 601 -3.27 -14.71 -23.14
CA LYS A 601 -3.44 -13.68 -22.10
C LYS A 601 -3.61 -14.25 -20.68
N PRO A 602 -4.45 -15.28 -20.44
CA PRO A 602 -4.51 -15.91 -19.12
C PRO A 602 -3.18 -16.50 -18.65
N SER A 603 -2.39 -17.12 -19.55
CA SER A 603 -1.10 -17.70 -19.16
C SER A 603 -0.09 -16.63 -18.77
N TYR A 604 -0.05 -15.49 -19.47
CA TYR A 604 0.83 -14.37 -19.09
C TYR A 604 0.47 -13.81 -17.71
N LEU A 605 -0.82 -13.60 -17.46
CA LEU A 605 -1.32 -13.07 -16.21
C LEU A 605 -1.04 -14.01 -15.02
N LEU A 606 -1.33 -15.30 -15.16
CA LEU A 606 -1.04 -16.29 -14.11
C LEU A 606 0.45 -16.43 -13.88
N ARG A 607 1.27 -16.44 -14.94
CA ARG A 607 2.73 -16.50 -14.81
C ARG A 607 3.26 -15.29 -14.05
N HIS A 608 2.76 -14.10 -14.37
CA HIS A 608 3.14 -12.87 -13.68
C HIS A 608 2.67 -12.89 -12.22
N TYR A 609 1.47 -13.43 -11.96
CA TYR A 609 0.97 -13.60 -10.60
C TYR A 609 1.83 -14.59 -9.80
N VAL A 610 2.25 -15.71 -10.39
CA VAL A 610 3.23 -16.63 -9.79
C VAL A 610 4.51 -15.88 -9.45
N HIS A 611 5.05 -15.08 -10.37
CA HIS A 611 6.25 -14.28 -10.13
C HIS A 611 6.07 -13.32 -8.93
N ILE A 612 4.96 -12.57 -8.86
CA ILE A 612 4.64 -11.71 -7.71
C ILE A 612 4.64 -12.50 -6.40
N MET A 613 4.01 -13.68 -6.39
CA MET A 613 3.92 -14.51 -5.18
C MET A 613 5.27 -15.11 -4.79
N THR A 614 6.06 -15.56 -5.76
CA THR A 614 7.42 -16.08 -5.55
C THR A 614 8.33 -15.02 -4.93
N GLU A 615 8.30 -13.79 -5.44
CA GLU A 615 9.07 -12.67 -4.88
C GLU A 615 8.61 -12.35 -3.45
N LYS A 616 7.30 -12.35 -3.20
CA LYS A 616 6.76 -12.21 -1.84
C LYS A 616 7.28 -13.29 -0.90
N PHE A 617 7.37 -14.54 -1.34
CA PHE A 617 7.91 -15.64 -0.54
C PHE A 617 9.40 -15.50 -0.24
N LYS A 618 10.22 -15.07 -1.21
CA LYS A 618 11.64 -14.81 -0.99
C LYS A 618 11.84 -13.73 0.08
N LEU A 619 11.02 -12.68 0.04
CA LEU A 619 11.07 -11.58 1.02
C LEU A 619 10.67 -12.04 2.43
N LEU A 620 9.75 -12.98 2.60
CA LEU A 620 9.40 -13.53 3.91
C LEU A 620 10.55 -14.33 4.56
N GLN A 621 11.48 -14.86 3.75
CA GLN A 621 12.62 -15.66 4.24
C GLN A 621 13.83 -14.81 4.64
N ILE A 622 13.97 -13.61 4.06
CA ILE A 622 15.10 -12.72 4.28
C ILE A 622 14.59 -11.54 5.11
N THR A 623 15.13 -11.33 6.31
CA THR A 623 14.77 -10.21 7.21
C THR A 623 15.25 -8.84 6.71
N THR A 624 15.23 -8.62 5.39
CA THR A 624 15.67 -7.39 4.73
C THR A 624 14.51 -6.71 4.02
N ALA A 625 14.59 -5.38 3.92
CA ALA A 625 13.69 -4.55 3.15
C ALA A 625 13.58 -4.99 1.68
N VAL A 626 12.44 -4.70 1.04
CA VAL A 626 12.23 -4.93 -0.39
C VAL A 626 13.14 -3.99 -1.18
N ASP A 627 14.20 -4.52 -1.77
CA ASP A 627 15.06 -3.75 -2.68
C ASP A 627 14.49 -3.76 -4.10
N ARG A 628 14.03 -2.60 -4.58
CA ARG A 628 13.54 -2.37 -5.96
C ARG A 628 14.49 -1.54 -6.81
N ARG A 629 15.77 -1.48 -6.40
CA ARG A 629 16.80 -0.67 -7.07
C ARG A 629 16.96 -1.05 -8.53
N GLU A 630 17.05 -2.34 -8.86
CA GLU A 630 17.28 -2.80 -10.22
C GLU A 630 16.15 -2.36 -11.16
N GLU A 631 14.89 -2.51 -10.72
CA GLU A 631 13.73 -2.09 -11.50
C GLU A 631 13.70 -0.56 -11.69
N ILE A 632 14.00 0.22 -10.65
CA ILE A 632 14.02 1.69 -10.72
C ILE A 632 15.16 2.18 -11.62
N MET A 633 16.35 1.58 -11.50
CA MET A 633 17.49 1.91 -12.36
C MET A 633 17.20 1.56 -13.81
N CYS A 634 16.60 0.40 -14.10
CA CYS A 634 16.19 0.01 -15.44
C CYS A 634 15.24 1.05 -16.07
N ILE A 635 14.25 1.51 -15.30
CA ILE A 635 13.26 2.50 -15.77
C ILE A 635 13.89 3.88 -15.95
N LYS A 636 14.84 4.27 -15.08
CA LYS A 636 15.63 5.50 -15.24
C LYS A 636 16.39 5.51 -16.57
N HIS A 637 17.05 4.42 -16.94
CA HIS A 637 17.77 4.32 -18.21
C HIS A 637 16.86 4.53 -19.42
N ASN A 638 15.58 4.15 -19.33
CA ASN A 638 14.57 4.40 -20.36
C ASN A 638 13.78 5.71 -20.14
N ARG A 639 14.31 6.65 -19.33
CA ARG A 639 13.70 7.95 -19.04
C ARG A 639 12.23 7.84 -18.59
N PHE A 640 11.94 6.88 -17.72
CA PHE A 640 10.61 6.64 -17.14
C PHE A 640 9.48 6.36 -18.15
N ARG A 641 9.80 5.97 -19.39
CA ARG A 641 8.80 5.58 -20.40
C ARG A 641 8.01 4.32 -20.05
N GLU A 642 8.58 3.46 -19.19
CA GLU A 642 8.02 2.18 -18.77
C GLU A 642 7.53 2.19 -17.32
N ILE A 643 6.98 3.32 -16.86
CA ILE A 643 6.56 3.47 -15.45
C ILE A 643 5.47 2.45 -15.04
N ASN A 644 4.65 1.98 -16.00
CA ASN A 644 3.65 0.94 -15.76
C ASN A 644 4.28 -0.37 -15.28
N LYS A 645 5.55 -0.65 -15.60
CA LYS A 645 6.27 -1.83 -15.07
C LYS A 645 6.32 -1.82 -13.54
N LEU A 646 6.47 -0.64 -12.91
CA LEU A 646 6.38 -0.52 -11.43
C LEU A 646 4.97 -0.80 -10.92
N LEU A 647 3.95 -0.35 -11.66
CA LEU A 647 2.54 -0.56 -11.31
C LEU A 647 2.13 -2.04 -11.45
N MET A 648 2.92 -2.85 -12.14
CA MET A 648 2.74 -4.29 -12.31
C MET A 648 3.43 -5.14 -11.22
N LEU A 649 4.25 -4.57 -10.32
CA LEU A 649 5.00 -5.31 -9.29
C LEU A 649 4.15 -5.81 -8.09
N GLY A 650 2.83 -5.91 -8.26
CA GLY A 650 1.88 -6.20 -7.19
C GLY A 650 1.37 -4.94 -6.49
N LYS A 651 0.35 -5.11 -5.64
CA LYS A 651 -0.41 -4.02 -5.02
C LYS A 651 0.49 -3.18 -4.10
N ILE A 652 0.60 -1.89 -4.39
CA ILE A 652 1.31 -0.92 -3.54
C ILE A 652 0.34 -0.42 -2.46
N TYR A 653 0.36 -1.10 -1.31
CA TYR A 653 -0.60 -0.87 -0.22
C TYR A 653 0.09 -0.56 1.11
N GLU A 654 0.97 -1.45 1.58
CA GLU A 654 1.65 -1.32 2.87
C GLU A 654 2.55 -0.07 2.98
N ILE A 655 2.58 0.54 4.16
CA ILE A 655 3.43 1.71 4.45
C ILE A 655 4.91 1.37 4.23
N GLN A 656 5.37 0.20 4.67
CA GLN A 656 6.77 -0.19 4.47
C GLN A 656 7.12 -0.32 2.99
N TYR A 657 6.27 -0.97 2.19
CA TYR A 657 6.52 -1.11 0.76
C TYR A 657 6.47 0.24 0.03
N LYS A 658 5.51 1.11 0.39
CA LYS A 658 5.45 2.49 -0.10
C LYS A 658 6.71 3.27 0.26
N LYS A 659 7.23 3.11 1.48
CA LYS A 659 8.45 3.77 1.96
C LYS A 659 9.66 3.35 1.12
N GLU A 660 9.87 2.05 0.91
CA GLU A 660 11.02 1.59 0.12
C GLU A 660 10.93 2.07 -1.33
N LEU A 661 9.76 1.94 -1.96
CA LEU A 661 9.56 2.43 -3.33
C LEU A 661 9.77 3.94 -3.42
N PHE A 662 9.22 4.71 -2.48
CA PHE A 662 9.38 6.15 -2.39
C PHE A 662 10.86 6.54 -2.23
N ALA A 663 11.54 5.98 -1.22
CA ALA A 663 12.95 6.24 -0.96
C ALA A 663 13.82 5.89 -2.17
N CYS A 664 13.66 4.70 -2.75
CA CYS A 664 14.44 4.30 -3.93
C CYS A 664 14.20 5.22 -5.13
N ILE A 665 12.96 5.66 -5.39
CA ILE A 665 12.70 6.64 -6.45
C ILE A 665 13.48 7.93 -6.13
N LEU A 666 13.36 8.46 -4.91
CA LEU A 666 14.05 9.72 -4.58
C LEU A 666 15.58 9.61 -4.67
N MET A 667 16.15 8.45 -4.30
CA MET A 667 17.60 8.27 -4.25
C MET A 667 18.22 7.93 -5.61
N TYR A 668 17.54 7.13 -6.44
CA TYR A 668 18.10 6.61 -7.69
C TYR A 668 17.58 7.35 -8.92
N ALA A 669 16.31 7.78 -8.93
CA ALA A 669 15.64 8.29 -10.12
C ALA A 669 15.97 9.73 -10.47
N LEU A 670 16.27 10.56 -9.46
CA LEU A 670 16.21 12.01 -9.61
C LEU A 670 17.54 12.59 -10.09
N ASP A 671 17.46 13.53 -11.03
CA ASP A 671 18.60 14.26 -11.59
C ASP A 671 18.64 15.71 -11.07
N GLU A 672 19.75 16.42 -11.25
CA GLU A 672 19.99 17.77 -10.69
C GLU A 672 18.98 18.85 -11.16
N ASN A 673 18.34 18.67 -12.33
CA ASN A 673 17.41 19.64 -12.94
C ASN A 673 15.92 19.26 -12.78
N LEU A 674 15.55 18.74 -11.62
CA LEU A 674 14.20 18.23 -11.37
C LEU A 674 13.15 19.36 -11.27
N THR A 675 12.00 19.13 -11.89
CA THR A 675 10.79 19.97 -11.75
C THR A 675 9.58 19.10 -11.42
N LEU A 676 8.52 19.71 -10.89
CA LEU A 676 7.23 19.02 -10.62
C LEU A 676 6.59 18.38 -11.85
N GLU A 677 7.10 18.65 -13.07
CA GLU A 677 6.58 18.05 -14.30
C GLU A 677 7.12 16.64 -14.59
N HIS A 678 8.21 16.22 -13.93
CA HIS A 678 8.87 14.94 -14.17
C HIS A 678 8.03 13.75 -13.66
N PRO A 679 7.85 12.69 -14.46
CA PRO A 679 6.96 11.57 -14.11
C PRO A 679 7.41 10.80 -12.86
N GLU A 680 8.71 10.62 -12.65
CA GLU A 680 9.28 9.97 -11.47
C GLU A 680 8.95 10.73 -10.18
N LEU A 681 9.00 12.07 -10.21
CA LEU A 681 8.62 12.88 -9.06
C LEU A 681 7.11 12.85 -8.83
N LYS A 682 6.30 12.91 -9.90
CA LYS A 682 4.83 12.78 -9.80
C LYS A 682 4.42 11.44 -9.19
N LEU A 683 5.05 10.34 -9.61
CA LEU A 683 4.87 9.01 -9.02
C LEU A 683 5.22 9.01 -7.51
N ALA A 684 6.39 9.53 -7.14
CA ALA A 684 6.82 9.58 -5.75
C ALA A 684 5.87 10.43 -4.86
N LEU A 685 5.45 11.60 -5.34
CA LEU A 685 4.51 12.46 -4.62
C LEU A 685 3.12 11.84 -4.51
N ASN A 686 2.69 11.05 -5.49
CA ASN A 686 1.44 10.31 -5.42
C ASN A 686 1.51 9.16 -4.39
N ILE A 687 2.64 8.45 -4.31
CA ILE A 687 2.88 7.45 -3.25
C ILE A 687 2.82 8.13 -1.87
N LEU A 688 3.51 9.25 -1.71
CA LEU A 688 3.51 10.03 -0.47
C LEU A 688 2.10 10.50 -0.09
N GLY A 689 1.37 11.10 -1.04
CA GLY A 689 -0.01 11.56 -0.85
C GLY A 689 -1.04 10.46 -0.58
N SER A 690 -0.70 9.19 -0.87
CA SER A 690 -1.53 8.04 -0.53
C SER A 690 -1.34 7.51 0.89
N THR A 691 -0.44 8.11 1.66
CA THR A 691 -0.02 7.63 2.98
C THR A 691 -0.71 8.46 4.07
N PRO A 692 -1.17 7.87 5.20
CA PRO A 692 -1.86 8.60 6.27
C PRO A 692 -0.90 9.49 7.09
N LEU A 693 -0.44 10.59 6.50
CA LEU A 693 0.58 11.48 7.07
C LEU A 693 0.09 12.35 8.24
N SER A 694 -1.13 12.15 8.74
CA SER A 694 -1.59 12.76 10.00
C SER A 694 -0.91 12.15 11.22
N ASP A 695 -0.36 10.95 11.08
CA ASP A 695 0.32 10.19 12.13
C ASP A 695 1.83 10.48 12.15
N PHE A 696 2.37 10.76 13.34
CA PHE A 696 3.79 11.12 13.50
C PHE A 696 4.73 9.94 13.23
N ASN A 697 4.33 8.70 13.57
CA ASN A 697 5.15 7.52 13.27
C ASN A 697 5.32 7.34 11.76
N THR A 698 4.24 7.52 11.01
CA THR A 698 4.26 7.49 9.55
C THR A 698 5.11 8.61 8.96
N GLN A 699 5.13 9.80 9.59
CA GLN A 699 6.02 10.89 9.19
C GLN A 699 7.49 10.57 9.41
N ILE A 700 7.89 10.04 10.58
CA ILE A 700 9.29 9.65 10.83
C ILE A 700 9.76 8.51 9.93
N THR A 701 8.84 7.74 9.33
CA THR A 701 9.14 6.73 8.32
C THR A 701 9.26 7.32 6.91
N MET A 702 8.34 8.17 6.47
CA MET A 702 8.26 8.63 5.07
C MET A 702 9.05 9.91 4.76
N MET A 703 9.05 10.87 5.69
CA MET A 703 9.59 12.23 5.45
C MET A 703 11.12 12.34 5.39
N PRO A 704 11.94 11.49 6.04
CA PRO A 704 13.40 11.63 6.00
C PRO A 704 13.97 11.64 4.58
N SER A 705 13.52 10.73 3.69
CA SER A 705 13.98 10.68 2.30
C SER A 705 13.65 11.96 1.51
N LEU A 706 12.49 12.55 1.78
CA LEU A 706 12.06 13.82 1.16
C LEU A 706 12.92 15.01 1.63
N LYS A 707 13.30 15.03 2.92
CA LYS A 707 14.13 16.09 3.48
C LYS A 707 15.57 15.99 3.00
N TYR A 708 16.19 14.82 3.06
CA TYR A 708 17.59 14.62 2.65
C TYR A 708 17.80 14.85 1.14
N SER A 709 16.84 14.44 0.31
CA SER A 709 16.90 14.70 -1.15
C SER A 709 16.68 16.18 -1.52
N GLY A 710 16.24 17.03 -0.58
CA GLY A 710 15.95 18.45 -0.85
C GLY A 710 14.64 18.73 -1.57
N ILE A 711 13.90 17.70 -2.00
CA ILE A 711 12.67 17.81 -2.81
C ILE A 711 11.54 18.51 -2.08
N TYR A 712 11.53 18.49 -0.74
CA TYR A 712 10.53 19.21 0.05
C TYR A 712 10.39 20.69 -0.36
N LYS A 713 11.46 21.29 -0.89
CA LYS A 713 11.46 22.67 -1.40
C LYS A 713 10.56 22.84 -2.64
N LEU A 714 10.51 21.83 -3.51
CA LEU A 714 9.72 21.84 -4.74
C LEU A 714 8.22 21.63 -4.47
N CYS A 715 7.85 20.97 -3.38
CA CYS A 715 6.46 20.66 -3.04
C CYS A 715 5.89 21.48 -1.87
N SER A 716 6.48 22.65 -1.58
CA SER A 716 6.09 23.54 -0.48
C SER A 716 4.62 24.00 -0.50
N ASP A 717 3.98 24.02 -1.67
CA ASP A 717 2.54 24.29 -1.80
C ASP A 717 1.67 23.20 -1.14
N GLN A 718 2.10 21.94 -1.26
CA GLN A 718 1.39 20.75 -0.76
C GLN A 718 1.88 20.33 0.63
N ILE A 719 3.16 20.55 0.93
CA ILE A 719 3.82 20.12 2.17
C ILE A 719 4.41 21.33 2.88
N ARG A 720 3.72 21.78 3.92
CA ARG A 720 4.05 22.96 4.73
C ARG A 720 4.55 22.51 6.10
N ILE A 721 5.80 22.08 6.13
CA ILE A 721 6.52 21.72 7.37
C ILE A 721 7.65 22.73 7.57
N SER A 722 7.75 23.31 8.76
CA SER A 722 8.85 24.21 9.13
C SER A 722 10.16 23.44 9.31
N GLU A 723 11.30 24.14 9.28
CA GLU A 723 12.60 23.52 9.61
C GLU A 723 12.59 22.84 10.98
N GLU A 724 11.96 23.47 11.98
CA GLU A 724 11.82 22.89 13.33
C GLU A 724 10.98 21.59 13.30
N GLY A 725 9.93 21.54 12.48
CA GLY A 725 9.11 20.34 12.29
C GLY A 725 9.92 19.19 11.66
N TYR A 726 10.71 19.48 10.63
CA TYR A 726 11.61 18.48 10.04
C TYR A 726 12.68 18.01 11.03
N ASN A 727 13.28 18.93 11.81
CA ASN A 727 14.25 18.55 12.85
C ASN A 727 13.62 17.61 13.89
N SER A 728 12.37 17.86 14.28
CA SER A 728 11.62 16.96 15.17
C SER A 728 11.47 15.57 14.56
N ILE A 729 11.07 15.48 13.29
CA ILE A 729 10.90 14.19 12.59
C ILE A 729 12.24 13.43 12.55
N LEU A 730 13.31 14.10 12.13
CA LEU A 730 14.63 13.51 11.93
C LEU A 730 15.31 13.10 13.24
N THR A 731 14.92 13.71 14.36
CA THR A 731 15.43 13.32 15.69
C THR A 731 14.98 11.91 16.10
N TYR A 732 13.78 11.50 15.69
CA TYR A 732 13.18 10.22 16.10
C TYR A 732 13.20 9.13 15.01
N THR A 733 13.65 9.45 13.80
CA THR A 733 13.67 8.46 12.70
C THR A 733 14.82 7.46 12.82
N SER A 734 14.54 6.18 12.54
CA SER A 734 15.53 5.15 12.26
C SER A 734 15.96 5.08 10.79
N GLU A 735 15.22 5.75 9.89
CA GLU A 735 15.38 5.59 8.45
C GLU A 735 16.63 6.25 7.89
N THR A 736 17.29 7.13 8.65
CA THR A 736 18.57 7.73 8.26
C THR A 736 19.58 6.65 7.82
N ASN A 737 19.68 5.54 8.56
CA ASN A 737 20.59 4.45 8.22
C ASN A 737 20.23 3.79 6.87
N ASN A 738 18.95 3.56 6.60
CA ASN A 738 18.50 2.97 5.33
C ASN A 738 18.83 3.90 4.15
N ILE A 739 18.59 5.20 4.32
CA ILE A 739 18.87 6.23 3.31
C ILE A 739 20.36 6.28 2.98
N PHE A 740 21.24 6.27 4.00
CA PHE A 740 22.68 6.23 3.77
C PHE A 740 23.16 4.93 3.11
N SER A 741 22.42 3.82 3.25
CA SER A 741 22.70 2.62 2.45
C SER A 741 22.53 2.93 0.95
N TYR A 742 21.41 3.55 0.56
CA TYR A 742 21.16 3.91 -0.84
C TYR A 742 22.20 4.90 -1.39
N VAL A 743 22.59 5.89 -0.59
CA VAL A 743 23.59 6.89 -0.96
C VAL A 743 24.96 6.24 -1.22
N LEU A 744 25.39 5.33 -0.34
CA LEU A 744 26.66 4.62 -0.52
C LEU A 744 26.63 3.71 -1.76
N ASP A 745 25.48 3.11 -2.05
CA ASP A 745 25.28 2.25 -3.21
C ASP A 745 25.36 2.98 -4.56
N MET A 746 25.15 4.30 -4.59
CA MET A 746 25.33 5.14 -5.78
C MET A 746 26.79 5.26 -6.23
N ASN A 747 27.74 4.98 -5.32
CA ASN A 747 29.17 5.11 -5.60
C ASN A 747 29.61 6.49 -6.13
N ASP A 748 28.96 7.57 -5.65
CA ASP A 748 29.25 8.96 -6.01
C ASP A 748 29.69 9.76 -4.77
N PRO A 749 30.95 10.23 -4.69
CA PRO A 749 31.45 10.98 -3.54
C PRO A 749 30.80 12.34 -3.33
N GLU A 750 30.46 13.09 -4.38
CA GLU A 750 29.80 14.40 -4.22
C GLU A 750 28.36 14.20 -3.74
N TYR A 751 27.70 13.15 -4.21
CA TYR A 751 26.38 12.76 -3.72
C TYR A 751 26.42 12.42 -2.21
N LEU A 752 27.39 11.61 -1.77
CA LEU A 752 27.60 11.30 -0.35
C LEU A 752 27.85 12.57 0.48
N LEU A 753 28.71 13.46 0.00
CA LEU A 753 29.03 14.71 0.69
C LEU A 753 27.80 15.60 0.85
N SER A 754 26.96 15.71 -0.17
CA SER A 754 25.72 16.50 -0.11
C SER A 754 24.74 15.99 0.95
N PHE A 755 24.58 14.66 1.06
CA PHE A 755 23.73 14.04 2.08
C PHE A 755 24.32 14.14 3.49
N LEU A 756 25.64 14.03 3.63
CA LEU A 756 26.32 14.27 4.90
C LEU A 756 26.17 15.73 5.35
N GLU A 757 26.29 16.70 4.45
CA GLU A 757 26.05 18.10 4.78
C GLU A 757 24.58 18.33 5.21
N ALA A 758 23.61 17.80 4.45
CA ALA A 758 22.20 17.88 4.81
C ALA A 758 21.91 17.24 6.17
N PHE A 759 22.55 16.11 6.48
CA PHE A 759 22.47 15.47 7.79
C PHE A 759 23.07 16.35 8.89
N MET A 760 24.27 16.89 8.71
CA MET A 760 24.96 17.67 9.74
C MET A 760 24.28 19.01 10.05
N GLN A 761 23.51 19.57 9.11
CA GLN A 761 22.75 20.81 9.29
C GLN A 761 21.54 20.68 10.24
N ILE A 762 21.07 19.46 10.51
CA ILE A 762 19.92 19.23 11.40
C ILE A 762 20.33 19.58 12.85
N GLU A 763 19.43 20.26 13.57
CA GLU A 763 19.69 20.68 14.94
C GLU A 763 19.80 19.44 15.87
N PHE A 764 20.80 19.43 16.77
CA PHE A 764 21.06 18.32 17.71
C PHE A 764 21.42 16.95 17.08
N THR A 765 21.90 16.90 15.83
CA THR A 765 22.35 15.64 15.17
C THR A 765 23.37 14.83 15.95
N CYS A 766 24.22 15.53 16.69
CA CYS A 766 25.23 14.91 17.51
C CYS A 766 24.63 14.16 18.72
N ALA A 767 23.33 14.33 19.01
CA ALA A 767 22.56 13.58 20.00
C ALA A 767 21.60 12.55 19.37
N ILE A 768 21.45 12.52 18.04
CA ILE A 768 20.58 11.55 17.34
C ILE A 768 21.10 10.13 17.56
N THR A 769 20.20 9.22 17.92
CA THR A 769 20.47 7.80 18.18
C THR A 769 20.92 7.07 16.92
N PHE A 770 20.28 7.33 15.78
CA PHE A 770 20.53 6.67 14.49
C PHE A 770 21.39 7.52 13.55
N SER A 771 22.58 7.91 14.00
CA SER A 771 23.55 8.63 13.16
C SER A 771 24.39 7.66 12.32
N PRO A 772 24.58 7.89 11.01
CA PRO A 772 25.41 7.04 10.17
C PRO A 772 26.90 7.13 10.55
N LEU A 773 27.30 8.23 11.21
CA LEU A 773 28.66 8.46 11.72
C LEU A 773 28.87 7.98 13.17
N LYS A 774 27.83 7.44 13.81
CA LYS A 774 27.94 6.75 15.12
C LYS A 774 27.66 5.26 15.01
N THR A 775 26.82 4.86 14.08
CA THR A 775 26.47 3.45 13.91
C THR A 775 27.68 2.73 13.30
N ALA A 776 28.35 1.88 14.08
CA ALA A 776 29.62 1.26 13.71
C ALA A 776 29.63 0.67 12.29
N VAL A 777 28.55 -0.04 11.91
CA VAL A 777 28.37 -0.63 10.57
C VAL A 777 28.42 0.42 9.46
N TYR A 778 27.73 1.55 9.62
CA TYR A 778 27.69 2.60 8.58
C TYR A 778 28.94 3.47 8.58
N THR A 779 29.52 3.73 9.75
CA THR A 779 30.78 4.47 9.85
C THR A 779 31.91 3.72 9.15
N GLU A 780 31.96 2.39 9.28
CA GLU A 780 32.88 1.51 8.54
C GLU A 780 32.58 1.54 7.03
N LYS A 781 31.31 1.40 6.61
CA LYS A 781 30.95 1.48 5.19
C LYS A 781 31.30 2.83 4.54
N ILE A 782 31.10 3.94 5.24
CA ILE A 782 31.48 5.28 4.78
C ILE A 782 33.01 5.38 4.66
N PHE A 783 33.75 4.89 5.66
CA PHE A 783 35.20 4.83 5.61
C PHE A 783 35.70 4.05 4.38
N ASP A 784 35.19 2.83 4.20
CA ASP A 784 35.49 1.98 3.05
C ASP A 784 35.23 2.68 1.73
N PHE A 785 34.09 3.35 1.60
CA PHE A 785 33.70 4.09 0.42
C PHE A 785 34.72 5.20 0.08
N ILE A 786 35.12 5.98 1.08
CA ILE A 786 36.09 7.07 0.91
C ILE A 786 37.46 6.52 0.49
N CYS A 787 37.89 5.42 1.13
CA CYS A 787 39.17 4.78 0.83
C CYS A 787 39.21 4.14 -0.56
N ARG A 788 38.16 3.43 -0.98
CA ARG A 788 38.08 2.80 -2.32
C ARG A 788 38.17 3.83 -3.44
N ASN A 789 37.53 4.99 -3.27
CA ASN A 789 37.55 6.07 -4.25
C ASN A 789 38.81 6.97 -4.15
N SER A 790 39.76 6.65 -3.26
CA SER A 790 41.00 7.42 -3.03
C SER A 790 40.80 8.93 -2.86
N CYS A 791 39.64 9.35 -2.34
CA CYS A 791 39.25 10.75 -2.29
C CYS A 791 39.77 11.42 -1.01
N MET A 792 41.05 11.79 -1.00
CA MET A 792 41.66 12.55 0.11
C MET A 792 40.94 13.87 0.36
N ASP A 793 40.45 14.50 -0.71
CA ASP A 793 39.63 15.71 -0.68
C ASP A 793 38.29 15.49 0.04
N CYS A 794 37.70 14.30 -0.07
CA CYS A 794 36.44 13.96 0.60
C CYS A 794 36.63 13.91 2.11
N ILE A 795 37.77 13.41 2.61
CA ILE A 795 38.08 13.41 4.04
C ILE A 795 38.13 14.85 4.57
N GLU A 796 38.82 15.73 3.83
CA GLU A 796 38.96 17.14 4.21
C GLU A 796 37.63 17.89 4.16
N LYS A 797 36.80 17.62 3.14
CA LYS A 797 35.44 18.16 3.06
C LYS A 797 34.57 17.69 4.22
N ILE A 798 34.57 16.40 4.57
CA ILE A 798 33.78 15.89 5.70
C ILE A 798 34.25 16.50 7.02
N ASP A 799 35.56 16.60 7.25
CA ASP A 799 36.10 17.28 8.42
C ASP A 799 35.68 18.75 8.48
N GLY A 800 35.73 19.46 7.35
CA GLY A 800 35.24 20.83 7.25
C GLY A 800 33.76 20.95 7.59
N LEU A 801 32.92 19.99 7.16
CA LEU A 801 31.51 19.95 7.52
C LEU A 801 31.30 19.72 9.03
N ILE A 802 32.06 18.81 9.63
CA ILE A 802 32.03 18.54 11.08
C ILE A 802 32.42 19.80 11.86
N GLU A 803 33.47 20.51 11.44
CA GLU A 803 33.91 21.75 12.09
C GLU A 803 32.88 22.88 11.95
N LYS A 804 32.26 22.98 10.78
CA LYS A 804 31.24 23.99 10.46
C LYS A 804 29.97 23.78 11.30
N HIS A 805 29.48 22.55 11.36
CA HIS A 805 28.15 22.25 11.91
C HIS A 805 28.17 21.71 13.34
N TRP A 806 29.22 20.99 13.76
CA TRP A 806 29.31 20.33 15.07
C TRP A 806 30.39 20.91 15.98
N LYS A 807 30.73 22.19 15.81
CA LYS A 807 31.76 22.89 16.58
C LYS A 807 31.67 22.72 18.11
N LYS A 808 30.46 22.50 18.65
CA LYS A 808 30.20 22.32 20.09
C LYS A 808 30.36 20.87 20.58
N ASP A 809 30.44 19.88 19.69
CA ASP A 809 30.57 18.46 20.04
C ASP A 809 31.97 17.92 19.68
N LYS A 810 32.97 18.35 20.47
CA LYS A 810 34.36 17.92 20.30
C LYS A 810 34.54 16.41 20.43
N LYS A 811 33.77 15.78 21.33
CA LYS A 811 33.87 14.36 21.66
C LYS A 811 33.47 13.49 20.47
N MET A 812 32.44 13.89 19.72
CA MET A 812 32.00 13.16 18.53
C MET A 812 33.08 13.14 17.44
N LYS A 813 33.68 14.31 17.15
CA LYS A 813 34.79 14.44 16.20
C LYS A 813 35.96 13.53 16.57
N GLU A 814 36.38 13.60 17.83
CA GLU A 814 37.48 12.76 18.37
C GLU A 814 37.17 11.26 18.24
N SER A 815 35.94 10.86 18.53
CA SER A 815 35.50 9.47 18.41
C SER A 815 35.46 8.97 16.97
N LEU A 816 35.03 9.80 16.01
CA LEU A 816 35.01 9.44 14.59
C LEU A 816 36.44 9.31 14.04
N HIS A 817 37.31 10.26 14.34
CA HIS A 817 38.73 10.25 13.94
C HIS A 817 39.45 9.02 14.48
N ALA A 818 39.22 8.68 15.75
CA ALA A 818 39.72 7.44 16.34
C ALA A 818 39.20 6.21 15.57
N SER A 819 37.89 6.13 15.29
CA SER A 819 37.30 5.01 14.57
C SER A 819 37.91 4.83 13.17
N TRP A 820 38.07 5.91 12.40
CA TRP A 820 38.70 5.88 11.08
C TRP A 820 40.19 5.50 11.11
N PHE A 821 40.95 5.97 12.10
CA PHE A 821 42.32 5.53 12.31
C PHE A 821 42.39 4.01 12.53
N PHE A 822 41.51 3.46 13.37
CA PHE A 822 41.46 2.02 13.62
C PHE A 822 41.03 1.22 12.39
N TYR A 823 40.06 1.70 11.61
CA TYR A 823 39.68 1.06 10.35
C TYR A 823 40.83 1.07 9.33
N ALA A 824 41.60 2.16 9.25
CA ALA A 824 42.78 2.22 8.39
C ALA A 824 43.86 1.20 8.79
N CYS A 825 44.09 1.01 10.09
CA CYS A 825 45.02 0.00 10.60
C CYS A 825 44.50 -1.44 10.44
N ASN A 826 43.18 -1.65 10.51
CA ASN A 826 42.57 -2.98 10.42
C ASN A 826 42.25 -3.42 8.98
N SER A 827 42.53 -2.57 7.98
CA SER A 827 42.33 -2.87 6.56
C SER A 827 43.14 -4.09 6.12
N SER A 828 42.62 -4.87 5.16
CA SER A 828 43.35 -5.98 4.55
C SER A 828 44.60 -5.54 3.76
N ASN A 829 44.63 -4.29 3.32
CA ASN A 829 45.80 -3.65 2.72
C ASN A 829 45.99 -2.24 3.33
N PRO A 830 46.65 -2.13 4.49
CA PRO A 830 46.83 -0.86 5.19
C PRO A 830 47.67 0.12 4.37
N MET A 831 47.14 1.30 4.09
CA MET A 831 47.86 2.35 3.34
C MET A 831 48.58 3.30 4.31
N PRO A 832 49.94 3.33 4.32
CA PRO A 832 50.69 4.13 5.28
C PRO A 832 50.34 5.63 5.27
N SER A 833 50.07 6.21 4.10
CA SER A 833 49.71 7.62 3.94
C SER A 833 48.38 7.98 4.63
N LEU A 834 47.37 7.11 4.54
CA LEU A 834 46.08 7.30 5.21
C LEU A 834 46.22 7.14 6.73
N ILE A 835 46.99 6.15 7.18
CA ILE A 835 47.26 5.92 8.60
C ILE A 835 47.93 7.16 9.21
N VAL A 836 48.96 7.70 8.54
CA VAL A 836 49.64 8.93 8.97
C VAL A 836 48.67 10.11 9.04
N LYS A 837 47.79 10.30 8.03
CA LYS A 837 46.79 11.38 8.03
C LYS A 837 45.84 11.26 9.21
N PHE A 838 45.18 10.12 9.39
CA PHE A 838 44.24 9.92 10.49
C PHE A 838 44.91 9.99 11.86
N TYR A 839 46.15 9.52 11.98
CA TYR A 839 46.94 9.68 13.21
C TYR A 839 47.22 11.14 13.55
N GLY A 840 47.50 11.96 12.53
CA GLY A 840 47.64 13.42 12.67
C GLY A 840 46.39 14.06 13.27
N MET A 841 45.20 13.57 12.90
CA MET A 841 43.89 14.07 13.34
C MET A 841 43.52 13.67 14.78
N LEU A 842 44.21 12.70 15.38
CA LEU A 842 43.94 12.23 16.74
C LEU A 842 44.30 13.29 17.80
N ASN A 843 43.44 13.39 18.83
CA ASN A 843 43.76 14.12 20.06
C ASN A 843 44.84 13.36 20.86
N GLN A 844 45.64 14.08 21.65
CA GLN A 844 46.65 13.50 22.54
C GLN A 844 46.04 12.57 23.59
N SER A 845 44.81 12.82 24.05
CA SER A 845 44.12 12.02 25.07
C SER A 845 43.01 11.13 24.49
N ILE A 846 43.37 9.97 23.92
CA ILE A 846 42.41 8.93 23.52
C ILE A 846 42.05 8.07 24.75
N ASN A 847 40.80 7.62 24.82
CA ASN A 847 40.32 6.71 25.86
C ASN A 847 39.37 5.65 25.27
N THR A 848 38.96 4.68 26.08
CA THR A 848 38.10 3.55 25.66
C THR A 848 36.70 3.98 25.20
N ILE A 849 36.20 5.17 25.57
CA ILE A 849 34.90 5.67 25.10
C ILE A 849 34.89 5.93 23.60
N HIS A 850 36.05 6.23 23.01
CA HIS A 850 36.21 6.46 21.58
C HIS A 850 36.08 5.17 20.75
N PHE A 851 36.00 4.00 21.42
CA PHE A 851 35.78 2.70 20.78
C PHE A 851 34.31 2.28 20.74
N MET A 852 33.38 3.08 21.29
CA MET A 852 31.94 2.76 21.24
C MET A 852 31.40 2.63 19.81
N TYR A 853 32.08 3.22 18.82
CA TYR A 853 31.64 3.28 17.43
C TYR A 853 32.48 2.40 16.48
N THR A 854 33.40 1.59 17.02
CA THR A 854 34.12 0.59 16.21
C THR A 854 33.36 -0.73 16.14
N ASN A 855 33.43 -1.41 14.99
CA ASN A 855 32.77 -2.70 14.82
C ASN A 855 33.38 -3.76 15.76
N ARG A 856 32.56 -4.71 16.25
CA ARG A 856 33.06 -5.83 17.06
C ARG A 856 34.06 -6.71 16.31
N LYS A 857 34.01 -6.71 14.97
CA LYS A 857 34.94 -7.43 14.09
C LYS A 857 36.34 -6.81 13.98
N THR A 858 36.55 -5.60 14.50
CA THR A 858 37.85 -4.94 14.47
C THR A 858 38.86 -5.69 15.37
N ASP A 859 39.93 -6.21 14.76
CA ASP A 859 40.93 -7.05 15.44
C ASP A 859 42.04 -6.18 16.05
N SER A 860 42.00 -6.09 17.38
CA SER A 860 43.02 -5.39 18.17
C SER A 860 44.45 -5.87 17.92
N LYS A 861 44.67 -7.15 17.56
CA LYS A 861 46.01 -7.70 17.30
C LYS A 861 46.58 -7.17 15.98
N ASN A 862 45.79 -7.24 14.91
CA ASN A 862 46.17 -6.70 13.60
C ASN A 862 46.50 -5.20 13.68
N ILE A 863 45.67 -4.43 14.40
CA ILE A 863 45.92 -3.00 14.63
C ILE A 863 47.27 -2.78 15.34
N LEU A 864 47.57 -3.55 16.40
CA LEU A 864 48.83 -3.43 17.12
C LEU A 864 50.03 -3.77 16.24
N GLU A 865 49.94 -4.78 15.40
CA GLU A 865 51.01 -5.15 14.46
C GLU A 865 51.30 -4.01 13.47
N VAL A 866 50.26 -3.44 12.86
CA VAL A 866 50.40 -2.33 11.91
C VAL A 866 50.95 -1.07 12.59
N ILE A 867 50.44 -0.71 13.77
CA ILE A 867 50.91 0.47 14.52
C ILE A 867 52.37 0.31 14.94
N ASN A 868 52.76 -0.87 15.46
CA ASN A 868 54.15 -1.14 15.85
C ASN A 868 55.09 -1.13 14.63
N GLY A 869 54.64 -1.66 13.48
CA GLY A 869 55.39 -1.59 12.22
C GLY A 869 55.62 -0.17 11.70
N MET A 870 54.77 0.79 12.10
CA MET A 870 54.88 2.20 11.71
C MET A 870 55.40 3.12 12.83
N LYS A 871 55.95 2.56 13.91
CA LYS A 871 56.33 3.30 15.13
C LYS A 871 57.19 4.54 14.85
N ASP A 872 58.28 4.39 14.11
CA ASP A 872 59.22 5.49 13.87
C ASP A 872 58.56 6.63 13.08
N THR A 873 57.78 6.27 12.06
CA THR A 873 57.00 7.22 11.24
C THR A 873 55.98 7.97 12.09
N LEU A 874 55.17 7.26 12.89
CA LEU A 874 54.12 7.88 13.70
C LEU A 874 54.68 8.72 14.86
N CYS A 875 55.78 8.28 15.46
CA CYS A 875 56.44 9.02 16.55
C CYS A 875 57.15 10.29 16.05
N SER A 876 57.53 10.36 14.78
CA SER A 876 58.16 11.54 14.17
C SER A 876 57.20 12.72 13.96
N LEU A 877 55.89 12.47 14.02
CA LEU A 877 54.84 13.48 13.87
C LEU A 877 54.73 14.35 15.14
N GLU A 878 54.10 15.52 15.01
CA GLU A 878 53.92 16.45 16.13
C GLU A 878 53.13 15.83 17.29
N GLY A 879 53.73 15.79 18.49
CA GLY A 879 53.17 15.11 19.66
C GLY A 879 53.08 13.58 19.51
N GLY A 880 53.72 13.01 18.49
CA GLY A 880 53.54 11.63 18.04
C GLY A 880 53.88 10.59 19.08
N ARG A 881 54.96 10.76 19.85
CA ARG A 881 55.36 9.78 20.88
C ARG A 881 54.34 9.63 22.01
N ILE A 882 53.78 10.75 22.49
CA ILE A 882 52.76 10.75 23.55
C ILE A 882 51.45 10.15 23.03
N LYS A 883 51.04 10.51 21.81
CA LYS A 883 49.87 9.89 21.14
C LYS A 883 50.04 8.38 21.00
N PHE A 884 51.23 7.91 20.64
CA PHE A 884 51.53 6.51 20.39
C PHE A 884 51.35 5.68 21.65
N ASP A 885 51.92 6.13 22.77
CA ASP A 885 51.80 5.46 24.07
C ASP A 885 50.33 5.40 24.54
N ASN A 886 49.56 6.47 24.33
CA ASN A 886 48.14 6.51 24.69
C ASN A 886 47.26 5.60 23.82
N VAL A 887 47.55 5.50 22.52
CA VAL A 887 46.87 4.57 21.60
C VAL A 887 47.15 3.12 22.02
N LEU A 888 48.41 2.77 22.28
CA LEU A 888 48.80 1.44 22.74
C LEU A 888 48.09 1.07 24.05
N PHE A 889 48.15 1.95 25.05
CA PHE A 889 47.49 1.74 26.34
C PHE A 889 45.98 1.51 26.18
N THR A 890 45.33 2.26 25.30
CA THR A 890 43.89 2.14 25.09
C THR A 890 43.51 0.82 24.40
N ILE A 891 44.29 0.38 23.39
CA ILE A 891 44.04 -0.89 22.71
C ILE A 891 44.23 -2.07 23.66
N SER A 892 45.29 -2.06 24.48
CA SER A 892 45.53 -3.11 25.49
C SER A 892 44.37 -3.21 26.49
N ARG A 893 43.84 -2.08 26.96
CA ARG A 893 42.70 -2.06 27.89
C ARG A 893 41.40 -2.58 27.28
N LEU A 894 41.24 -2.52 25.96
CA LEU A 894 40.07 -3.08 25.27
C LEU A 894 40.15 -4.59 25.09
N GLN A 895 41.36 -5.13 24.96
CA GLN A 895 41.59 -6.58 24.97
C GLN A 895 41.21 -7.20 26.32
N GLU A 896 41.23 -6.42 27.41
CA GLU A 896 40.83 -6.88 28.75
C GLU A 896 39.31 -6.82 28.99
N ILE A 897 38.58 -5.97 28.25
CA ILE A 897 37.13 -5.73 28.43
C ILE A 897 36.28 -6.61 27.49
N ARG A 898 36.84 -7.05 26.37
CA ARG A 898 36.21 -7.98 25.41
C ARG A 898 36.59 -9.41 25.72
#